data_AF-A0A2N1PA20-F1
#
_entry.id   AF-A0A2N1PA20-F1
#
_cell.length_a   1.000
_cell.length_b   1.000
_cell.length_c   1.000
_cell.angle_alpha   90.00
_cell.angle_beta   90.00
_cell.angle_gamma   90.00
#
_symmetry.space_group_name_H-M   'P 1'
#
loop_
_entity.id
_entity.type
_entity.pdbx_description
1 polymer ?
#
loop_
_entity_poly.entity_id
_entity_poly.type
_entity_poly.pdbx_seq_one_letter_code
_entity_poly.pdbx_strand_id
1 'polypeptide(L)'
;MFSPRILTILLLLFIAINSNLSAQQSTTGPVPPPGTDRGLMPTTRSQFVIPDVPAYIWKHGCGPTAVGMVIGFWDMVGPDLVPGDASTQTPAVNAMIAYDSNHPICGQPYSDHYQDYACPIDYSPALYTDRSETGGAHADNCVADYMKTSQSLYSNRYGWSWFSDIPAGFLGYVNQAAPGITPVVNNYDYWGFSFENYKNQIDQMRPVVLLVDTDGDGSTDHFVAGIGYDDVAMTYGIRDTWDQGIHWYAWREIGAGVTWGIYGVTTFGGIDWTKPYVVLDSAQFLNSSGDAFNDIGDTIQVYLYLKNYGQDANNTLITLSSNDPAIIFHTQSIYFEVIPGSGAQTNNLGIPLEYIIPDLGNPSYDSIYVTINSDDSAYIKTFGFEEIVGRARVLIVDDDRGFYYENIYWGDLYQKDVPAHVHEKLIEGSPSLSLMSQYNTVIWYTGDSTLDFLQPEDISVMKDYLDGGGNLFLTGQGLAGELNTEDPDFLANYIHAGYGGVNFWYIHNGVAGSPIGDGLHIRYYSGSNQAFNLSQKINALEGAVPAFQFANTGGGYSALSYAGDYKVVFFTFGYEAIANDLPNYDYRDVVISRVLSFLDAWAVPPCHDSDNDGFGDPGHPENACETDNCPYAYNPDQADGDGDGVGDACDNCPSINNTSQTNSDGDIFGDVCDNCPFAINNDQVNSDGDSHGDSCDNCIHVNNEDQADANSNGIGDVCEYICGDANGSATINILDVTFLINYLYKAGPPPDPQESGDANGNGSINLLDVTYLIGYLYKGGPAPMCP
;
A
#
# COMPACT_ATOMS: atom_id res chain seq x y z
N MET A 1 -83.67 2.05 -19.56
CA MET A 1 -83.72 2.50 -18.14
C MET A 1 -82.83 1.58 -17.32
N PHE A 2 -81.57 1.96 -17.12
CA PHE A 2 -80.75 1.57 -15.97
C PHE A 2 -79.98 2.83 -15.56
N SER A 3 -79.90 3.03 -14.24
CA SER A 3 -79.62 4.30 -13.56
C SER A 3 -78.16 4.77 -13.71
N PRO A 4 -77.88 6.09 -13.77
CA PRO A 4 -76.53 6.67 -13.83
C PRO A 4 -75.72 6.49 -12.53
N ARG A 5 -76.21 5.72 -11.54
CA ARG A 5 -75.49 5.44 -10.28
C ARG A 5 -74.54 4.24 -10.33
N ILE A 6 -74.54 3.42 -11.41
CA ILE A 6 -73.67 2.23 -11.51
C ILE A 6 -72.35 2.52 -12.26
N LEU A 7 -72.34 3.50 -13.17
CA LEU A 7 -71.13 3.84 -13.93
C LEU A 7 -70.11 4.64 -13.11
N THR A 8 -70.57 5.40 -12.10
CA THR A 8 -69.69 6.14 -11.19
C THR A 8 -68.98 5.22 -10.20
N ILE A 9 -69.56 4.07 -9.84
CA ILE A 9 -68.95 3.12 -8.89
C ILE A 9 -67.85 2.30 -9.55
N LEU A 10 -67.97 1.95 -10.84
CA LEU A 10 -66.92 1.25 -11.60
C LEU A 10 -65.73 2.16 -11.97
N LEU A 11 -65.97 3.46 -12.22
CA LEU A 11 -64.89 4.42 -12.46
C LEU A 11 -64.15 4.80 -11.17
N LEU A 12 -64.86 4.81 -10.03
CA LEU A 12 -64.24 5.02 -8.71
C LEU A 12 -63.44 3.79 -8.23
N LEU A 13 -63.82 2.56 -8.61
CA LEU A 13 -63.00 1.37 -8.32
C LEU A 13 -61.73 1.28 -9.20
N PHE A 14 -61.76 1.77 -10.45
CA PHE A 14 -60.55 1.79 -11.29
C PHE A 14 -59.57 2.93 -10.92
N ILE A 15 -60.06 4.02 -10.33
CA ILE A 15 -59.20 5.11 -9.84
C ILE A 15 -58.64 4.82 -8.44
N ALA A 16 -59.30 3.96 -7.64
CA ALA A 16 -58.85 3.61 -6.29
C ALA A 16 -57.81 2.46 -6.24
N ILE A 17 -57.46 1.81 -7.35
CA ILE A 17 -56.46 0.73 -7.37
C ILE A 17 -55.04 1.26 -7.68
N ASN A 18 -54.90 2.45 -8.27
CA ASN A 18 -53.58 3.07 -8.50
C ASN A 18 -53.05 3.91 -7.31
N SER A 19 -53.77 3.96 -6.18
CA SER A 19 -53.39 4.79 -5.02
C SER A 19 -52.78 4.03 -3.84
N ASN A 20 -52.55 2.70 -3.96
CA ASN A 20 -51.98 1.89 -2.87
C ASN A 20 -50.48 1.59 -3.02
N LEU A 21 -49.89 1.82 -4.20
CA LEU A 21 -48.43 1.75 -4.44
C LEU A 21 -47.62 2.62 -3.49
N SER A 22 -48.20 3.76 -3.11
CA SER A 22 -47.59 4.85 -2.34
C SER A 22 -47.65 4.66 -0.82
N ALA A 23 -48.08 3.49 -0.32
CA ALA A 23 -48.37 3.27 1.09
C ALA A 23 -47.46 2.22 1.78
N GLN A 24 -46.36 1.79 1.16
CA GLN A 24 -45.37 0.92 1.79
C GLN A 24 -44.02 1.61 1.97
N GLN A 25 -43.45 1.44 3.16
CA GLN A 25 -42.28 2.14 3.67
C GLN A 25 -41.27 1.11 4.16
N SER A 26 -39.98 1.34 3.96
CA SER A 26 -38.97 0.51 4.63
C SER A 26 -38.98 0.77 6.13
N THR A 27 -38.81 -0.29 6.93
CA THR A 27 -38.81 -0.21 8.40
C THR A 27 -37.54 -0.78 9.04
N THR A 28 -36.63 -1.35 8.25
CA THR A 28 -35.38 -1.96 8.75
C THR A 28 -34.22 -0.96 8.81
N GLY A 29 -33.34 -1.17 9.79
CA GLY A 29 -32.10 -0.41 9.99
C GLY A 29 -30.86 -1.13 9.42
N PRO A 30 -29.65 -0.80 9.88
CA PRO A 30 -28.37 -1.32 9.34
C PRO A 30 -28.10 -2.80 9.61
N VAL A 31 -28.99 -3.50 10.31
CA VAL A 31 -28.79 -4.89 10.73
C VAL A 31 -29.90 -5.74 10.11
N PRO A 32 -29.56 -6.86 9.46
CA PRO A 32 -30.55 -7.82 8.98
C PRO A 32 -31.46 -8.26 10.15
N PRO A 33 -32.78 -8.34 9.96
CA PRO A 33 -33.67 -8.88 10.98
C PRO A 33 -33.25 -10.28 11.46
N PRO A 34 -33.44 -10.61 12.75
CA PRO A 34 -33.12 -11.94 13.27
C PRO A 34 -33.91 -13.03 12.52
N GLY A 35 -33.20 -13.90 11.79
CA GLY A 35 -33.78 -15.00 11.03
C GLY A 35 -33.95 -14.76 9.52
N THR A 36 -33.48 -13.61 9.00
CA THR A 36 -33.39 -13.37 7.55
C THR A 36 -32.57 -14.47 6.88
N ASP A 37 -33.15 -15.06 5.82
CA ASP A 37 -32.47 -16.04 4.98
C ASP A 37 -31.27 -15.37 4.29
N ARG A 38 -30.06 -15.91 4.47
CA ARG A 38 -28.82 -15.37 3.86
C ARG A 38 -28.74 -15.61 2.33
N GLY A 39 -29.82 -16.14 1.74
CA GLY A 39 -29.92 -16.44 0.33
C GLY A 39 -29.46 -17.86 0.02
N LEU A 40 -29.91 -18.37 -1.12
CA LEU A 40 -29.53 -19.67 -1.65
C LEU A 40 -28.18 -19.58 -2.38
N MET A 41 -27.41 -20.66 -2.38
CA MET A 41 -26.28 -20.83 -3.32
C MET A 41 -26.84 -21.32 -4.67
N PRO A 42 -26.74 -20.56 -5.77
CA PRO A 42 -27.34 -20.97 -7.04
C PRO A 42 -26.45 -21.94 -7.83
N THR A 43 -27.03 -22.64 -8.82
CA THR A 43 -26.33 -23.62 -9.66
C THR A 43 -25.61 -22.98 -10.84
N THR A 44 -24.30 -23.22 -10.99
CA THR A 44 -23.32 -22.45 -11.79
C THR A 44 -23.43 -22.47 -13.32
N ARG A 45 -24.59 -22.77 -13.93
CA ARG A 45 -24.68 -22.95 -15.41
C ARG A 45 -25.74 -22.14 -16.16
N SER A 46 -26.63 -21.42 -15.50
CA SER A 46 -27.75 -20.68 -16.14
C SER A 46 -27.95 -19.25 -15.61
N GLN A 47 -26.91 -18.69 -14.97
CA GLN A 47 -26.97 -17.39 -14.32
C GLN A 47 -26.53 -16.27 -15.25
N PHE A 48 -27.23 -15.15 -15.19
CA PHE A 48 -26.78 -13.88 -15.72
C PHE A 48 -26.76 -12.86 -14.59
N VAL A 49 -25.68 -12.09 -14.49
CA VAL A 49 -25.51 -11.00 -13.54
C VAL A 49 -24.99 -9.80 -14.33
N ILE A 50 -25.58 -8.64 -14.08
CA ILE A 50 -25.07 -7.38 -14.61
C ILE A 50 -23.70 -7.15 -13.94
N PRO A 51 -22.62 -7.15 -14.72
CA PRO A 51 -21.30 -6.83 -14.20
C PRO A 51 -21.28 -5.37 -13.71
N ASP A 52 -20.46 -5.11 -12.70
CA ASP A 52 -20.14 -3.75 -12.28
C ASP A 52 -21.32 -2.95 -11.69
N VAL A 53 -22.28 -3.60 -11.03
CA VAL A 53 -23.19 -2.87 -10.13
C VAL A 53 -22.50 -2.71 -8.77
N PRO A 54 -22.26 -1.48 -8.29
CA PRO A 54 -21.54 -1.24 -7.04
C PRO A 54 -22.24 -1.85 -5.83
N ALA A 55 -21.47 -2.24 -4.83
CA ALA A 55 -21.96 -2.78 -3.56
C ALA A 55 -21.65 -1.77 -2.43
N TYR A 56 -22.45 -0.72 -2.35
CA TYR A 56 -22.32 0.29 -1.29
C TYR A 56 -22.93 -0.19 0.03
N ILE A 57 -22.17 -0.12 1.11
CA ILE A 57 -22.65 -0.42 2.47
C ILE A 57 -23.00 0.90 3.14
N TRP A 58 -24.28 1.11 3.43
CA TRP A 58 -24.71 2.35 4.09
C TRP A 58 -25.72 2.07 5.20
N LYS A 59 -25.36 2.48 6.41
CA LYS A 59 -26.03 2.07 7.65
C LYS A 59 -27.29 2.88 7.99
N HIS A 60 -27.66 3.86 7.17
CA HIS A 60 -28.64 4.88 7.55
C HIS A 60 -29.87 4.97 6.63
N GLY A 61 -30.03 4.05 5.68
CA GLY A 61 -31.28 3.91 4.90
C GLY A 61 -31.10 3.07 3.65
N CYS A 62 -31.80 1.93 3.57
CA CYS A 62 -31.64 1.01 2.44
C CYS A 62 -32.18 1.57 1.11
N GLY A 63 -33.21 2.44 1.16
CA GLY A 63 -33.77 3.09 -0.03
C GLY A 63 -32.76 3.97 -0.78
N PRO A 64 -32.27 5.07 -0.17
CA PRO A 64 -31.24 5.92 -0.78
C PRO A 64 -30.00 5.15 -1.23
N THR A 65 -29.62 4.11 -0.48
CA THR A 65 -28.47 3.27 -0.79
C THR A 65 -28.69 2.41 -2.03
N ALA A 66 -29.82 1.72 -2.14
CA ALA A 66 -30.17 0.94 -3.31
C ALA A 66 -30.33 1.83 -4.55
N VAL A 67 -30.90 3.03 -4.41
CA VAL A 67 -30.92 4.03 -5.48
C VAL A 67 -29.51 4.50 -5.84
N GLY A 68 -28.67 4.72 -4.83
CA GLY A 68 -27.26 5.05 -4.98
C GLY A 68 -26.50 4.03 -5.80
N MET A 69 -26.68 2.73 -5.56
CA MET A 69 -26.06 1.66 -6.37
C MET A 69 -26.51 1.73 -7.84
N VAL A 70 -27.79 1.99 -8.10
CA VAL A 70 -28.28 2.18 -9.48
C VAL A 70 -27.71 3.45 -10.11
N ILE A 71 -27.56 4.54 -9.36
CA ILE A 71 -26.90 5.77 -9.84
C ILE A 71 -25.43 5.53 -10.09
N GLY A 72 -24.72 4.80 -9.23
CA GLY A 72 -23.31 4.43 -9.44
C GLY A 72 -23.14 3.55 -10.67
N PHE A 73 -24.04 2.60 -10.90
CA PHE A 73 -24.09 1.88 -12.17
C PHE A 73 -24.35 2.82 -13.35
N TRP A 74 -25.30 3.75 -13.26
CA TRP A 74 -25.57 4.76 -14.30
C TRP A 74 -24.41 5.70 -14.56
N ASP A 75 -23.65 6.03 -13.51
CA ASP A 75 -22.41 6.77 -13.60
C ASP A 75 -21.43 5.98 -14.46
N MET A 76 -21.17 4.72 -14.09
CA MET A 76 -20.25 3.86 -14.83
C MET A 76 -20.69 3.63 -16.27
N VAL A 77 -22.00 3.48 -16.53
CA VAL A 77 -22.53 3.07 -17.84
C VAL A 77 -23.03 4.21 -18.73
N GLY A 78 -23.01 5.43 -18.24
CA GLY A 78 -23.68 6.56 -18.86
C GLY A 78 -23.00 7.89 -18.54
N PRO A 79 -23.74 8.93 -18.13
CA PRO A 79 -23.16 10.24 -17.81
C PRO A 79 -22.32 10.20 -16.54
N ASP A 80 -21.31 11.08 -16.43
CA ASP A 80 -20.65 11.34 -15.14
C ASP A 80 -21.66 12.02 -14.19
N LEU A 81 -22.08 11.29 -13.16
CA LEU A 81 -23.03 11.69 -12.12
C LEU A 81 -22.34 11.86 -10.76
N VAL A 82 -21.18 11.25 -10.57
CA VAL A 82 -20.36 11.33 -9.37
C VAL A 82 -19.01 11.95 -9.75
N PRO A 83 -18.52 12.98 -9.04
CA PRO A 83 -17.28 13.69 -9.38
C PRO A 83 -15.99 12.88 -9.08
N GLY A 84 -16.08 11.55 -8.94
CA GLY A 84 -14.99 10.66 -8.54
C GLY A 84 -15.31 9.21 -8.90
N ASP A 85 -14.70 8.25 -8.20
CA ASP A 85 -14.98 6.84 -8.45
C ASP A 85 -16.33 6.41 -7.86
N ALA A 86 -17.20 5.90 -8.73
CA ALA A 86 -18.50 5.33 -8.42
C ALA A 86 -18.50 3.79 -8.45
N SER A 87 -17.35 3.14 -8.68
CA SER A 87 -17.25 1.69 -8.59
C SER A 87 -17.07 1.21 -7.14
N THR A 88 -16.45 2.05 -6.31
CA THR A 88 -16.22 1.83 -4.88
C THR A 88 -16.92 2.87 -4.02
N GLN A 89 -17.00 2.61 -2.71
CA GLN A 89 -17.63 3.54 -1.79
C GLN A 89 -16.67 4.64 -1.34
N THR A 90 -16.64 5.73 -2.11
CA THR A 90 -15.83 6.92 -1.82
C THR A 90 -16.59 7.97 -1.01
N PRO A 91 -15.91 8.98 -0.42
CA PRO A 91 -16.58 10.14 0.19
C PRO A 91 -17.54 10.86 -0.77
N ALA A 92 -17.22 10.91 -2.08
CA ALA A 92 -18.09 11.48 -3.10
C ALA A 92 -19.37 10.64 -3.31
N VAL A 93 -19.25 9.32 -3.29
CA VAL A 93 -20.41 8.40 -3.33
C VAL A 93 -21.26 8.55 -2.07
N ASN A 94 -20.62 8.65 -0.89
CA ASN A 94 -21.34 8.91 0.36
C ASN A 94 -22.14 10.21 0.24
N ALA A 95 -21.51 11.29 -0.24
CA ALA A 95 -22.17 12.57 -0.46
C ALA A 95 -23.29 12.54 -1.53
N MET A 96 -23.18 11.69 -2.55
CA MET A 96 -24.27 11.44 -3.50
C MET A 96 -25.47 10.80 -2.81
N ILE A 97 -25.24 9.75 -2.02
CA ILE A 97 -26.30 8.99 -1.33
C ILE A 97 -26.97 9.89 -0.28
N ALA A 98 -26.15 10.53 0.55
CA ALA A 98 -26.54 11.51 1.55
C ALA A 98 -25.40 12.55 1.68
N TYR A 99 -25.65 13.79 1.25
CA TYR A 99 -24.64 14.83 1.16
C TYR A 99 -24.03 15.10 2.52
N ASP A 100 -22.72 15.30 2.58
CA ASP A 100 -22.04 15.73 3.78
C ASP A 100 -21.21 16.98 3.51
N SER A 101 -21.80 18.17 3.74
CA SER A 101 -20.97 19.37 3.82
C SER A 101 -20.56 19.61 5.25
N ASN A 102 -19.25 19.77 5.40
CA ASN A 102 -18.57 20.64 6.38
C ASN A 102 -19.17 22.08 6.47
N HIS A 103 -20.45 22.24 6.86
CA HIS A 103 -21.03 23.50 7.33
C HIS A 103 -21.30 23.54 8.86
N PRO A 104 -20.65 24.44 9.62
CA PRO A 104 -20.79 24.54 11.07
C PRO A 104 -22.16 25.11 11.46
N ILE A 105 -23.02 24.29 12.06
CA ILE A 105 -24.24 24.74 12.73
C ILE A 105 -24.32 24.01 14.08
N CYS A 106 -23.79 24.70 15.10
CA CYS A 106 -23.72 24.40 16.55
C CYS A 106 -22.38 24.86 17.17
N GLY A 107 -21.53 25.57 16.41
CA GLY A 107 -20.30 26.16 16.93
C GLY A 107 -19.13 25.18 17.07
N GLN A 108 -19.12 24.08 16.32
CA GLN A 108 -18.00 23.15 16.19
C GLN A 108 -17.41 23.21 14.77
N PRO A 109 -16.08 23.03 14.58
CA PRO A 109 -15.48 22.78 13.29
C PRO A 109 -15.68 21.30 12.94
N TYR A 110 -16.09 21.02 11.71
CA TYR A 110 -16.55 19.71 11.20
C TYR A 110 -17.97 19.36 11.66
N SER A 111 -18.77 19.07 10.67
CA SER A 111 -20.21 19.19 10.71
C SER A 111 -20.72 18.21 9.70
N ASP A 112 -21.15 17.09 10.23
CA ASP A 112 -21.66 16.01 9.42
C ASP A 112 -23.16 16.24 9.22
N HIS A 113 -23.67 16.03 8.01
CA HIS A 113 -25.11 15.94 7.72
C HIS A 113 -25.81 14.85 8.57
N TYR A 114 -25.02 14.00 9.25
CA TYR A 114 -25.31 13.23 10.47
C TYR A 114 -26.29 13.91 11.46
N GLN A 115 -26.16 15.22 11.73
CA GLN A 115 -26.98 15.88 12.75
C GLN A 115 -28.38 16.28 12.30
N ASP A 116 -28.67 16.24 10.99
CA ASP A 116 -30.02 16.46 10.48
C ASP A 116 -30.89 15.18 10.56
N TYR A 117 -30.30 13.99 10.72
CA TYR A 117 -31.03 12.70 10.72
C TYR A 117 -31.13 11.98 12.07
N ALA A 118 -30.34 12.35 13.10
CA ALA A 118 -30.16 11.46 14.24
C ALA A 118 -29.76 12.08 15.60
N CYS A 119 -29.85 13.40 15.81
CA CYS A 119 -29.45 13.98 17.10
C CYS A 119 -30.49 14.93 17.74
N PRO A 120 -30.98 14.60 18.96
CA PRO A 120 -30.70 13.38 19.71
C PRO A 120 -31.45 12.17 19.14
N ILE A 121 -30.91 10.96 19.37
CA ILE A 121 -31.63 9.71 19.12
C ILE A 121 -32.93 9.71 19.92
N ASP A 122 -34.05 9.67 19.21
CA ASP A 122 -35.37 9.57 19.80
C ASP A 122 -35.82 8.15 20.05
N TYR A 123 -36.33 7.90 21.26
CA TYR A 123 -37.02 6.66 21.59
C TYR A 123 -38.48 6.97 21.87
N SER A 124 -39.38 6.30 21.14
CA SER A 124 -40.81 6.30 21.49
C SER A 124 -40.98 5.98 22.99
N PRO A 125 -41.71 6.80 23.76
CA PRO A 125 -42.66 7.83 23.32
C PRO A 125 -42.13 9.27 23.31
N ALA A 126 -40.83 9.48 23.57
CA ALA A 126 -40.21 10.80 23.66
C ALA A 126 -39.37 11.08 22.40
N LEU A 127 -40.01 11.72 21.42
CA LEU A 127 -39.38 12.24 20.22
C LEU A 127 -38.99 13.72 20.45
N TYR A 128 -37.73 14.07 20.21
CA TYR A 128 -37.19 15.43 20.22
C TYR A 128 -37.16 15.97 18.79
N THR A 129 -37.47 17.24 18.64
CA THR A 129 -37.55 17.88 17.32
C THR A 129 -36.16 18.18 16.77
N ASP A 130 -35.77 17.54 15.67
CA ASP A 130 -34.53 17.83 14.94
C ASP A 130 -34.75 18.83 13.77
N ARG A 131 -33.71 19.09 12.97
CA ARG A 131 -33.80 20.07 11.88
C ARG A 131 -34.58 19.57 10.66
N SER A 132 -34.54 18.26 10.38
CA SER A 132 -35.39 17.60 9.38
C SER A 132 -36.88 17.75 9.73
N GLU A 133 -37.20 17.90 11.02
CA GLU A 133 -38.54 18.06 11.57
C GLU A 133 -39.03 19.51 11.66
N THR A 134 -38.11 20.49 11.67
CA THR A 134 -38.45 21.92 11.84
C THR A 134 -38.47 22.71 10.53
N GLY A 135 -38.14 22.08 9.39
CA GLY A 135 -38.29 22.66 8.07
C GLY A 135 -37.29 23.78 7.74
N GLY A 136 -36.06 23.68 8.26
CA GLY A 136 -34.99 24.57 7.85
C GLY A 136 -34.60 24.30 6.39
N ALA A 137 -34.68 25.32 5.52
CA ALA A 137 -34.32 25.16 4.12
C ALA A 137 -32.82 24.83 3.96
N HIS A 138 -32.48 23.60 3.59
CA HIS A 138 -31.22 23.26 2.95
C HIS A 138 -31.48 22.92 1.47
N ALA A 139 -30.45 23.03 0.63
CA ALA A 139 -30.60 22.70 -0.79
C ALA A 139 -30.75 21.18 -0.92
N ASP A 140 -31.71 20.73 -1.74
CA ASP A 140 -31.77 19.32 -2.14
C ASP A 140 -30.50 19.05 -2.99
N ASN A 141 -29.56 18.26 -2.48
CA ASN A 141 -28.30 18.02 -3.20
C ASN A 141 -27.80 16.56 -3.18
N CYS A 142 -28.52 15.65 -2.52
CA CYS A 142 -28.26 14.21 -2.51
C CYS A 142 -29.54 13.38 -2.71
N VAL A 143 -29.38 12.09 -2.96
CA VAL A 143 -30.49 11.14 -3.16
C VAL A 143 -31.46 11.16 -1.98
N ALA A 144 -30.96 11.14 -0.75
CA ALA A 144 -31.77 11.17 0.46
C ALA A 144 -32.69 12.41 0.54
N ASP A 145 -32.21 13.58 0.12
CA ASP A 145 -33.00 14.82 0.11
C ASP A 145 -34.13 14.80 -0.91
N TYR A 146 -33.84 14.28 -2.10
CA TYR A 146 -34.84 14.13 -3.14
C TYR A 146 -35.88 13.07 -2.79
N MET A 147 -35.48 12.04 -2.05
CA MET A 147 -36.39 11.04 -1.48
C MET A 147 -37.14 11.55 -0.25
N LYS A 148 -36.85 12.75 0.24
CA LYS A 148 -37.46 13.33 1.45
C LYS A 148 -37.28 12.44 2.69
N THR A 149 -36.20 11.65 2.72
CA THR A 149 -35.80 10.93 3.92
C THR A 149 -35.07 11.85 4.91
N SER A 150 -34.69 13.06 4.48
CA SER A 150 -34.12 14.16 5.28
C SER A 150 -35.10 15.24 5.71
N GLN A 151 -36.42 15.06 5.44
CA GLN A 151 -37.47 16.03 5.78
C GLN A 151 -38.67 15.30 6.38
N SER A 152 -38.82 15.36 7.70
CA SER A 152 -39.80 14.57 8.50
C SER A 152 -41.26 15.05 8.39
N LEU A 153 -41.57 16.02 7.53
CA LEU A 153 -42.96 16.48 7.28
C LEU A 153 -43.92 15.37 6.82
N TYR A 154 -43.41 14.23 6.35
CA TYR A 154 -44.17 13.08 5.85
C TYR A 154 -44.26 11.89 6.83
N SER A 155 -43.87 12.05 8.10
CA SER A 155 -43.83 10.96 9.10
C SER A 155 -42.86 9.81 8.77
N ASN A 156 -41.82 10.08 7.97
CA ASN A 156 -40.70 9.16 7.75
C ASN A 156 -39.79 9.17 8.97
N ARG A 157 -39.62 8.02 9.63
CA ARG A 157 -38.62 7.87 10.71
C ARG A 157 -37.27 7.51 10.07
N TYR A 158 -36.16 8.01 10.59
CA TYR A 158 -34.78 7.50 10.37
C TYR A 158 -34.50 6.73 9.07
N GLY A 159 -34.21 7.42 7.95
CA GLY A 159 -33.79 6.73 6.73
C GLY A 159 -34.87 5.90 6.03
N TRP A 160 -36.09 5.86 6.59
CA TRP A 160 -37.24 5.21 5.98
C TRP A 160 -37.68 5.99 4.77
N SER A 161 -37.78 5.28 3.65
CA SER A 161 -38.30 5.82 2.40
C SER A 161 -39.57 5.08 2.01
N TRP A 162 -40.50 5.81 1.38
CA TRP A 162 -41.61 5.17 0.71
C TRP A 162 -41.15 4.63 -0.64
N PHE A 163 -41.81 3.56 -1.10
CA PHE A 163 -41.60 3.03 -2.46
C PHE A 163 -41.79 4.11 -3.54
N SER A 164 -42.72 5.04 -3.31
CA SER A 164 -43.00 6.16 -4.19
C SER A 164 -41.90 7.21 -4.28
N ASP A 165 -40.94 7.20 -3.35
CA ASP A 165 -39.90 8.22 -3.27
C ASP A 165 -38.70 7.84 -4.16
N ILE A 166 -38.56 6.56 -4.52
CA ILE A 166 -37.47 6.05 -5.37
C ILE A 166 -37.35 6.83 -6.69
N PRO A 167 -38.42 7.05 -7.47
CA PRO A 167 -38.31 7.83 -8.70
C PRO A 167 -37.91 9.29 -8.47
N ALA A 168 -38.40 9.91 -7.39
CA ALA A 168 -38.06 11.29 -7.06
C ALA A 168 -36.58 11.41 -6.66
N GLY A 169 -36.08 10.47 -5.85
CA GLY A 169 -34.68 10.34 -5.48
C GLY A 169 -33.76 10.28 -6.69
N PHE A 170 -34.01 9.31 -7.57
CA PHE A 170 -33.20 9.08 -8.75
C PHE A 170 -33.26 10.27 -9.73
N LEU A 171 -34.46 10.71 -10.12
CA LEU A 171 -34.62 11.78 -11.10
C LEU A 171 -34.11 13.12 -10.58
N GLY A 172 -34.31 13.40 -9.28
CA GLY A 172 -33.84 14.61 -8.63
C GLY A 172 -32.33 14.72 -8.68
N TYR A 173 -31.62 13.67 -8.24
CA TYR A 173 -30.17 13.65 -8.25
C TYR A 173 -29.60 13.69 -9.67
N VAL A 174 -30.09 12.84 -10.58
CA VAL A 174 -29.59 12.78 -11.97
C VAL A 174 -29.76 14.12 -12.69
N ASN A 175 -30.90 14.80 -12.51
CA ASN A 175 -31.13 16.10 -13.13
C ASN A 175 -30.23 17.21 -12.55
N GLN A 176 -29.83 17.09 -11.27
CA GLN A 176 -28.86 18.01 -10.67
C GLN A 176 -27.44 17.73 -11.19
N ALA A 177 -27.01 16.47 -11.16
CA ALA A 177 -25.65 16.07 -11.52
C ALA A 177 -25.38 16.20 -13.03
N ALA A 178 -26.35 15.80 -13.86
CA ALA A 178 -26.28 15.89 -15.32
C ALA A 178 -27.55 16.55 -15.90
N PRO A 179 -27.64 17.89 -15.84
CA PRO A 179 -28.79 18.63 -16.34
C PRO A 179 -29.04 18.37 -17.83
N GLY A 180 -30.30 18.03 -18.18
CA GLY A 180 -30.71 17.77 -19.57
C GLY A 180 -30.84 16.29 -19.93
N ILE A 181 -30.48 15.38 -19.03
CA ILE A 181 -30.80 13.96 -19.14
C ILE A 181 -32.19 13.72 -18.56
N THR A 182 -33.05 13.02 -19.29
CA THR A 182 -34.42 12.68 -18.87
C THR A 182 -34.61 11.17 -18.85
N PRO A 183 -34.17 10.47 -17.78
CA PRO A 183 -34.35 9.04 -17.63
C PRO A 183 -35.83 8.65 -17.58
N VAL A 184 -36.13 7.43 -18.02
CA VAL A 184 -37.45 6.81 -17.85
C VAL A 184 -37.41 5.98 -16.57
N VAL A 185 -38.20 6.36 -15.56
CA VAL A 185 -38.31 5.60 -14.31
C VAL A 185 -39.75 5.16 -14.10
N ASN A 186 -39.97 3.88 -13.83
CA ASN A 186 -41.30 3.31 -13.61
C ASN A 186 -41.36 2.47 -12.35
N ASN A 187 -42.40 2.67 -11.54
CA ASN A 187 -42.72 1.81 -10.40
C ASN A 187 -43.81 0.81 -10.76
N TYR A 188 -43.60 -0.44 -10.38
CA TYR A 188 -44.54 -1.53 -10.56
C TYR A 188 -44.81 -2.23 -9.23
N ASP A 189 -46.09 -2.53 -8.95
CA ASP A 189 -46.51 -3.41 -7.87
C ASP A 189 -46.19 -4.88 -8.20
N TYR A 190 -46.23 -5.73 -7.17
CA TYR A 190 -46.08 -7.18 -7.30
C TYR A 190 -47.05 -7.85 -8.30
N TRP A 191 -48.24 -7.28 -8.54
CA TRP A 191 -49.17 -7.79 -9.57
C TRP A 191 -48.84 -7.31 -11.00
N GLY A 192 -48.02 -6.28 -11.14
CA GLY A 192 -47.73 -5.60 -12.40
C GLY A 192 -46.40 -5.98 -13.04
N PHE A 193 -45.56 -6.77 -12.36
CA PHE A 193 -44.20 -7.08 -12.81
C PHE A 193 -43.85 -8.56 -12.60
N SER A 194 -43.61 -9.28 -13.70
CA SER A 194 -43.27 -10.70 -13.68
C SER A 194 -41.77 -10.95 -13.66
N PHE A 195 -41.35 -12.18 -13.33
CA PHE A 195 -39.95 -12.62 -13.48
C PHE A 195 -39.42 -12.40 -14.90
N GLU A 196 -40.26 -12.59 -15.91
CA GLU A 196 -39.88 -12.34 -17.30
C GLU A 196 -39.67 -10.84 -17.57
N ASN A 197 -40.46 -9.95 -16.97
CA ASN A 197 -40.22 -8.50 -17.06
C ASN A 197 -38.90 -8.12 -16.38
N TYR A 198 -38.58 -8.74 -15.24
CA TYR A 198 -37.31 -8.55 -14.54
C TYR A 198 -36.12 -8.99 -15.39
N LYS A 199 -36.16 -10.21 -15.94
CA LYS A 199 -35.15 -10.70 -16.89
C LYS A 199 -34.92 -9.73 -18.03
N ASN A 200 -36.00 -9.23 -18.65
CA ASN A 200 -35.89 -8.24 -19.72
C ASN A 200 -35.23 -6.91 -19.29
N GLN A 201 -35.25 -6.53 -18.01
CA GLN A 201 -34.44 -5.41 -17.51
C GLN A 201 -32.98 -5.81 -17.42
N ILE A 202 -32.71 -6.95 -16.77
CA ILE A 202 -31.35 -7.45 -16.52
C ILE A 202 -30.61 -7.76 -17.84
N ASP A 203 -31.27 -8.39 -18.82
CA ASP A 203 -30.74 -8.68 -20.17
C ASP A 203 -30.36 -7.42 -20.95
N GLN A 204 -30.99 -6.28 -20.62
CA GLN A 204 -30.71 -4.98 -21.20
C GLN A 204 -29.73 -4.17 -20.34
N MET A 205 -29.04 -4.82 -19.40
CA MET A 205 -28.07 -4.21 -18.49
C MET A 205 -28.69 -3.05 -17.69
N ARG A 206 -29.91 -3.26 -17.18
CA ARG A 206 -30.62 -2.28 -16.35
C ARG A 206 -30.90 -2.87 -14.98
N PRO A 207 -30.09 -2.55 -13.95
CA PRO A 207 -30.42 -2.94 -12.60
C PRO A 207 -31.71 -2.26 -12.17
N VAL A 208 -32.38 -2.86 -11.19
CA VAL A 208 -33.67 -2.40 -10.66
C VAL A 208 -33.54 -2.21 -9.15
N VAL A 209 -34.45 -1.44 -8.57
CA VAL A 209 -34.62 -1.42 -7.11
C VAL A 209 -35.81 -2.28 -6.76
N LEU A 210 -35.61 -3.24 -5.87
CA LEU A 210 -36.65 -4.14 -5.36
C LEU A 210 -37.01 -3.71 -3.94
N LEU A 211 -38.30 -3.65 -3.67
CA LEU A 211 -38.85 -3.53 -2.33
C LEU A 211 -39.27 -4.93 -1.87
N VAL A 212 -38.64 -5.44 -0.80
CA VAL A 212 -38.76 -6.81 -0.31
C VAL A 212 -39.23 -6.86 1.14
N ASP A 213 -40.03 -7.89 1.47
CA ASP A 213 -40.50 -8.23 2.81
C ASP A 213 -39.63 -9.36 3.37
N THR A 214 -38.92 -9.11 4.47
CA THR A 214 -37.89 -10.01 5.02
C THR A 214 -38.34 -10.87 6.21
N ASP A 215 -39.54 -10.63 6.75
CA ASP A 215 -40.07 -11.39 7.90
C ASP A 215 -41.44 -12.04 7.66
N GLY A 216 -42.08 -11.73 6.53
CA GLY A 216 -43.31 -12.37 6.06
C GLY A 216 -44.55 -12.02 6.86
N ASP A 217 -44.51 -10.91 7.59
CA ASP A 217 -45.65 -10.38 8.34
C ASP A 217 -46.68 -9.69 7.42
N GLY A 218 -46.35 -9.50 6.14
CA GLY A 218 -47.18 -8.83 5.14
C GLY A 218 -47.03 -7.31 5.12
N SER A 219 -46.05 -6.78 5.84
CA SER A 219 -45.59 -5.38 5.87
C SER A 219 -44.18 -5.35 5.33
N THR A 220 -43.91 -4.47 4.37
CA THR A 220 -42.61 -4.48 3.70
C THR A 220 -41.56 -3.69 4.47
N ASP A 221 -40.30 -4.11 4.41
CA ASP A 221 -39.33 -3.68 5.40
C ASP A 221 -37.94 -3.33 4.82
N HIS A 222 -37.56 -3.76 3.60
CA HIS A 222 -36.22 -3.48 3.04
C HIS A 222 -36.16 -3.18 1.51
N PHE A 223 -35.18 -2.36 1.07
CA PHE A 223 -34.90 -2.05 -0.33
C PHE A 223 -33.53 -2.60 -0.76
N VAL A 224 -33.46 -3.21 -1.94
CA VAL A 224 -32.25 -3.84 -2.47
C VAL A 224 -32.06 -3.57 -3.96
N ALA A 225 -30.84 -3.67 -4.47
CA ALA A 225 -30.57 -3.55 -5.90
C ALA A 225 -30.62 -4.94 -6.56
N GLY A 226 -31.55 -5.14 -7.49
CA GLY A 226 -31.67 -6.35 -8.29
C GLY A 226 -30.74 -6.30 -9.52
N ILE A 227 -29.84 -7.28 -9.62
CA ILE A 227 -28.72 -7.25 -10.58
C ILE A 227 -28.56 -8.52 -11.41
N GLY A 228 -29.26 -9.61 -11.07
CA GLY A 228 -29.07 -10.88 -11.78
C GLY A 228 -30.25 -11.84 -11.66
N TYR A 229 -30.22 -12.92 -12.43
CA TYR A 229 -31.20 -14.01 -12.37
C TYR A 229 -30.61 -15.37 -12.73
N ASP A 230 -31.23 -16.45 -12.24
CA ASP A 230 -31.05 -17.82 -12.71
C ASP A 230 -32.37 -18.31 -13.30
N ASP A 231 -32.38 -18.54 -14.62
CA ASP A 231 -33.60 -18.88 -15.35
C ASP A 231 -34.12 -20.28 -15.00
N VAL A 232 -33.24 -21.19 -14.61
CA VAL A 232 -33.60 -22.58 -14.29
C VAL A 232 -34.13 -22.67 -12.86
N ALA A 233 -33.45 -22.02 -11.92
CA ALA A 233 -33.86 -22.01 -10.52
C ALA A 233 -35.03 -21.05 -10.24
N MET A 234 -35.36 -20.17 -11.21
CA MET A 234 -36.28 -19.05 -11.03
C MET A 234 -35.89 -18.20 -9.81
N THR A 235 -34.60 -17.88 -9.68
CA THR A 235 -34.08 -17.00 -8.63
C THR A 235 -33.61 -15.68 -9.20
N TYR A 236 -33.56 -14.65 -8.36
CA TYR A 236 -32.98 -13.35 -8.66
C TYR A 236 -31.81 -13.07 -7.71
N GLY A 237 -30.76 -12.47 -8.25
CA GLY A 237 -29.56 -12.04 -7.53
C GLY A 237 -29.65 -10.56 -7.19
N ILE A 238 -29.27 -10.21 -5.97
CA ILE A 238 -29.29 -8.85 -5.45
C ILE A 238 -27.94 -8.45 -4.87
N ARG A 239 -27.65 -7.14 -4.91
CA ARG A 239 -26.76 -6.49 -3.94
C ARG A 239 -27.61 -6.02 -2.78
N ASP A 240 -27.22 -6.45 -1.61
CA ASP A 240 -27.82 -6.02 -0.36
C ASP A 240 -27.12 -4.76 0.17
N THR A 241 -27.73 -4.08 1.14
CA THR A 241 -27.21 -2.91 1.82
C THR A 241 -26.51 -3.24 3.15
N TRP A 242 -26.49 -4.51 3.58
CA TRP A 242 -25.81 -4.95 4.81
C TRP A 242 -24.40 -5.53 4.56
N ASP A 243 -24.14 -6.11 3.38
CA ASP A 243 -22.82 -6.63 3.01
C ASP A 243 -22.52 -6.51 1.50
N GLN A 244 -21.28 -6.82 1.09
CA GLN A 244 -20.82 -6.68 -0.31
C GLN A 244 -21.06 -7.92 -1.17
N GLY A 245 -21.74 -8.95 -0.66
CA GLY A 245 -22.04 -10.19 -1.35
C GLY A 245 -23.09 -10.03 -2.45
N ILE A 246 -23.27 -11.09 -3.26
CA ILE A 246 -24.45 -11.25 -4.09
C ILE A 246 -25.30 -12.33 -3.45
N HIS A 247 -26.53 -11.97 -3.09
CA HIS A 247 -27.47 -12.90 -2.48
C HIS A 247 -28.53 -13.32 -3.49
N TRP A 248 -28.91 -14.59 -3.45
CA TRP A 248 -29.85 -15.15 -4.41
C TRP A 248 -31.11 -15.64 -3.72
N TYR A 249 -32.26 -15.19 -4.22
CA TYR A 249 -33.56 -15.50 -3.63
C TYR A 249 -34.49 -16.09 -4.68
N ALA A 250 -35.33 -17.04 -4.27
CA ALA A 250 -36.39 -17.55 -5.14
C ALA A 250 -37.34 -16.42 -5.52
N TRP A 251 -37.69 -16.33 -6.80
CA TRP A 251 -38.68 -15.36 -7.27
C TRP A 251 -40.05 -15.72 -6.69
N ARG A 252 -40.54 -14.88 -5.78
CA ARG A 252 -41.80 -15.11 -5.06
C ARG A 252 -42.46 -13.77 -4.72
N GLU A 253 -43.75 -13.70 -4.98
CA GLU A 253 -44.61 -12.57 -4.57
C GLU A 253 -44.86 -12.60 -3.06
N ILE A 254 -45.05 -11.43 -2.45
CA ILE A 254 -45.41 -11.28 -1.04
C ILE A 254 -46.74 -11.99 -0.68
N GLY A 255 -46.84 -12.49 0.56
CA GLY A 255 -48.04 -13.16 1.07
C GLY A 255 -47.86 -13.74 2.48
N ALA A 256 -48.96 -14.15 3.13
CA ALA A 256 -48.92 -14.66 4.50
C ALA A 256 -48.03 -15.91 4.64
N GLY A 257 -47.00 -15.86 5.49
CA GLY A 257 -46.05 -16.95 5.72
C GLY A 257 -44.93 -17.04 4.68
N VAL A 258 -44.64 -15.94 3.99
CA VAL A 258 -43.52 -15.79 3.04
C VAL A 258 -42.39 -15.04 3.73
N THR A 259 -41.36 -15.71 4.23
CA THR A 259 -40.25 -15.06 4.95
C THR A 259 -39.33 -14.20 4.05
N TRP A 260 -39.51 -14.25 2.73
CA TRP A 260 -38.83 -13.34 1.79
C TRP A 260 -39.65 -13.21 0.50
N GLY A 261 -40.07 -12.01 0.10
CA GLY A 261 -40.89 -11.80 -1.09
C GLY A 261 -40.86 -10.39 -1.68
N ILE A 262 -41.12 -10.27 -2.98
CA ILE A 262 -41.11 -9.00 -3.70
C ILE A 262 -42.47 -8.32 -3.58
N TYR A 263 -42.49 -7.08 -3.10
CA TYR A 263 -43.67 -6.21 -3.06
C TYR A 263 -43.72 -5.25 -4.26
N GLY A 264 -42.57 -4.69 -4.65
CA GLY A 264 -42.50 -3.67 -5.69
C GLY A 264 -41.16 -3.67 -6.42
N VAL A 265 -41.19 -3.20 -7.67
CA VAL A 265 -40.01 -3.08 -8.53
C VAL A 265 -39.98 -1.69 -9.17
N THR A 266 -38.87 -0.98 -9.02
CA THR A 266 -38.59 0.24 -9.77
C THR A 266 -37.60 -0.06 -10.89
N THR A 267 -37.96 0.26 -12.13
CA THR A 267 -37.08 0.12 -13.29
C THR A 267 -36.56 1.46 -13.76
N PHE A 268 -35.33 1.46 -14.27
CA PHE A 268 -34.61 2.64 -14.72
C PHE A 268 -34.14 2.43 -16.16
N GLY A 269 -34.59 3.30 -17.06
CA GLY A 269 -34.24 3.27 -18.48
C GLY A 269 -33.77 4.64 -18.98
N GLY A 270 -33.18 4.67 -20.17
CA GLY A 270 -32.62 5.89 -20.77
C GLY A 270 -31.14 5.81 -21.13
N ILE A 271 -30.46 4.71 -20.80
CA ILE A 271 -29.11 4.39 -21.31
C ILE A 271 -29.22 4.02 -22.79
N ASP A 272 -28.41 4.68 -23.63
CA ASP A 272 -28.35 4.49 -25.07
C ASP A 272 -27.23 3.53 -25.47
N TRP A 273 -27.55 2.24 -25.53
CA TRP A 273 -26.62 1.18 -25.95
C TRP A 273 -26.23 1.22 -27.44
N THR A 274 -26.68 2.23 -28.21
CA THR A 274 -26.23 2.45 -29.60
C THR A 274 -24.92 3.23 -29.69
N LYS A 275 -24.41 3.72 -28.56
CA LYS A 275 -23.09 4.34 -28.45
C LYS A 275 -22.04 3.31 -28.02
N PRO A 276 -20.75 3.58 -28.20
CA PRO A 276 -19.73 2.80 -27.53
C PRO A 276 -19.86 2.92 -26.03
N TYR A 277 -19.52 1.85 -25.33
CA TYR A 277 -19.52 1.84 -23.88
C TYR A 277 -18.38 0.98 -23.39
N VAL A 278 -17.21 1.61 -23.29
CA VAL A 278 -15.94 0.99 -22.90
C VAL A 278 -15.73 1.18 -21.41
N VAL A 279 -15.79 0.10 -20.66
CA VAL A 279 -15.47 0.07 -19.23
C VAL A 279 -14.06 -0.41 -18.99
N LEU A 280 -13.57 -0.08 -17.81
CA LEU A 280 -12.49 -0.80 -17.17
C LEU A 280 -13.07 -2.05 -16.48
N ASP A 281 -12.68 -3.23 -16.96
CA ASP A 281 -12.98 -4.54 -16.36
C ASP A 281 -12.06 -4.78 -15.14
N SER A 282 -10.79 -4.37 -15.24
CA SER A 282 -9.85 -4.27 -14.12
C SER A 282 -8.64 -3.40 -14.49
N ALA A 283 -7.95 -2.88 -13.47
CA ALA A 283 -6.62 -2.29 -13.60
C ALA A 283 -5.63 -3.00 -12.68
N GLN A 284 -4.36 -2.99 -13.07
CA GLN A 284 -3.24 -3.44 -12.25
C GLN A 284 -2.16 -2.36 -12.26
N PHE A 285 -1.64 -2.05 -11.07
CA PHE A 285 -0.54 -1.13 -10.84
C PHE A 285 0.64 -1.96 -10.33
N LEU A 286 1.76 -1.94 -11.06
CA LEU A 286 2.96 -2.69 -10.72
C LEU A 286 4.13 -1.72 -10.59
N ASN A 287 4.79 -1.68 -9.44
CA ASN A 287 6.01 -0.92 -9.22
C ASN A 287 7.23 -1.62 -9.84
N SER A 288 8.30 -0.85 -10.06
CA SER A 288 9.57 -1.36 -10.60
C SER A 288 10.38 -2.16 -9.57
N SER A 289 10.26 -1.82 -8.28
CA SER A 289 10.87 -2.52 -7.16
C SER A 289 10.33 -3.96 -7.01
N GLY A 290 9.07 -4.18 -7.37
CA GLY A 290 8.37 -5.45 -7.20
C GLY A 290 7.98 -5.75 -5.75
N ASP A 291 8.09 -4.78 -4.85
CA ASP A 291 7.64 -4.90 -3.46
C ASP A 291 6.21 -4.35 -3.29
N ALA A 292 5.75 -4.19 -2.05
CA ALA A 292 4.42 -3.68 -1.76
C ALA A 292 4.36 -2.14 -1.69
N PHE A 293 5.46 -1.43 -1.95
CA PHE A 293 5.60 0.00 -1.71
C PHE A 293 5.79 0.76 -3.02
N ASN A 294 5.13 1.90 -3.12
CA ASN A 294 5.39 2.85 -4.19
C ASN A 294 6.48 3.79 -3.70
N ASP A 295 7.74 3.35 -3.75
CA ASP A 295 8.87 4.12 -3.24
C ASP A 295 9.21 5.28 -4.16
N ILE A 296 9.86 6.31 -3.61
CA ILE A 296 10.30 7.47 -4.38
C ILE A 296 11.22 7.01 -5.51
N GLY A 297 10.95 7.45 -6.74
CA GLY A 297 11.69 7.07 -7.93
C GLY A 297 11.17 5.81 -8.63
N ASP A 298 10.26 5.04 -8.02
CA ASP A 298 9.67 3.88 -8.68
C ASP A 298 8.88 4.28 -9.93
N THR A 299 9.02 3.46 -10.97
CA THR A 299 8.14 3.50 -12.14
C THR A 299 6.96 2.58 -11.90
N ILE A 300 5.75 3.15 -11.91
CA ILE A 300 4.51 2.39 -11.84
C ILE A 300 4.00 2.11 -13.25
N GLN A 301 3.92 0.82 -13.59
CA GLN A 301 3.29 0.34 -14.81
C GLN A 301 1.81 0.07 -14.58
N VAL A 302 0.96 0.70 -15.39
CA VAL A 302 -0.49 0.59 -15.33
C VAL A 302 -1.00 -0.26 -16.48
N TYR A 303 -1.55 -1.42 -16.14
CA TYR A 303 -2.19 -2.33 -17.08
C TYR A 303 -3.71 -2.24 -16.94
N LEU A 304 -4.38 -1.97 -18.05
CA LEU A 304 -5.82 -1.80 -18.14
C LEU A 304 -6.42 -2.97 -18.92
N TYR A 305 -7.44 -3.58 -18.35
CA TYR A 305 -8.29 -4.57 -19.00
C TYR A 305 -9.63 -3.93 -19.26
N LEU A 306 -10.01 -3.86 -20.53
CA LEU A 306 -11.15 -3.07 -20.99
C LEU A 306 -12.19 -3.98 -21.60
N LYS A 307 -13.45 -3.60 -21.47
CA LYS A 307 -14.58 -4.31 -22.08
C LYS A 307 -15.57 -3.32 -22.67
N ASN A 308 -16.05 -3.58 -23.88
CA ASN A 308 -17.01 -2.69 -24.53
C ASN A 308 -18.36 -3.37 -24.75
N TYR A 309 -19.38 -3.00 -23.97
CA TYR A 309 -20.73 -3.60 -24.10
C TYR A 309 -21.62 -2.89 -25.13
N GLY A 310 -21.20 -1.72 -25.63
CA GLY A 310 -21.95 -0.92 -26.60
C GLY A 310 -21.68 -1.31 -28.06
N GLN A 311 -21.77 -0.33 -28.96
CA GLN A 311 -21.24 -0.45 -30.32
C GLN A 311 -19.71 -0.36 -30.36
N ASP A 312 -19.10 -0.69 -31.49
CA ASP A 312 -17.66 -0.52 -31.70
C ASP A 312 -17.22 0.90 -31.33
N ALA A 313 -16.25 1.02 -30.42
CA ALA A 313 -15.62 2.28 -30.07
C ALA A 313 -14.47 2.53 -31.04
N ASN A 314 -14.49 3.65 -31.77
CA ASN A 314 -13.41 4.00 -32.68
C ASN A 314 -12.61 5.17 -32.13
N ASN A 315 -11.36 5.28 -32.59
CA ASN A 315 -10.46 6.37 -32.23
C ASN A 315 -10.37 6.59 -30.71
N THR A 316 -10.25 5.51 -29.95
CA THR A 316 -10.27 5.56 -28.49
C THR A 316 -8.90 5.99 -27.96
N LEU A 317 -8.84 7.15 -27.31
CA LEU A 317 -7.68 7.61 -26.57
C LEU A 317 -7.93 7.39 -25.07
N ILE A 318 -6.99 6.70 -24.42
CA ILE A 318 -6.99 6.53 -22.97
C ILE A 318 -5.83 7.32 -22.39
N THR A 319 -6.08 8.11 -21.36
CA THR A 319 -5.09 9.04 -20.77
C THR A 319 -5.08 8.89 -19.26
N LEU A 320 -3.88 8.85 -18.67
CA LEU A 320 -3.68 8.97 -17.23
C LEU A 320 -3.61 10.43 -16.80
N SER A 321 -4.13 10.73 -15.62
CA SER A 321 -3.92 11.99 -14.92
C SER A 321 -3.91 11.76 -13.41
N SER A 322 -3.50 12.77 -12.65
CA SER A 322 -3.40 12.71 -11.19
C SER A 322 -3.78 14.08 -10.60
N ASN A 323 -4.22 14.12 -9.34
CA ASN A 323 -4.43 15.39 -8.63
C ASN A 323 -3.11 15.98 -8.13
N ASP A 324 -2.09 15.17 -7.94
CA ASP A 324 -0.75 15.59 -7.57
C ASP A 324 0.04 16.06 -8.80
N PRO A 325 0.34 17.37 -8.91
CA PRO A 325 1.12 17.90 -10.02
C PRO A 325 2.59 17.43 -10.03
N ALA A 326 3.08 16.78 -8.96
CA ALA A 326 4.42 16.23 -8.89
C ALA A 326 4.54 14.88 -9.62
N ILE A 327 3.43 14.17 -9.85
CA ILE A 327 3.45 12.89 -10.59
C ILE A 327 3.87 13.13 -12.04
N ILE A 328 4.95 12.45 -12.45
CA ILE A 328 5.51 12.58 -13.80
C ILE A 328 5.09 11.36 -14.62
N PHE A 329 4.29 11.59 -15.67
CA PHE A 329 3.89 10.54 -16.61
C PHE A 329 4.95 10.33 -17.69
N HIS A 330 5.49 9.12 -17.78
CA HIS A 330 6.41 8.72 -18.85
C HIS A 330 5.64 8.26 -20.09
N THR A 331 4.67 7.36 -19.90
CA THR A 331 3.73 6.92 -20.94
C THR A 331 2.31 7.26 -20.49
N GLN A 332 1.88 8.50 -20.76
CA GLN A 332 0.62 9.03 -20.24
C GLN A 332 -0.62 8.49 -20.96
N SER A 333 -0.51 8.13 -22.24
CA SER A 333 -1.68 7.81 -23.06
C SER A 333 -1.46 6.67 -24.04
N ILE A 334 -2.52 5.91 -24.31
CA ILE A 334 -2.56 4.84 -25.30
C ILE A 334 -3.75 5.04 -26.23
N TYR A 335 -3.57 4.66 -27.50
CA TYR A 335 -4.57 4.79 -28.54
C TYR A 335 -5.00 3.42 -29.09
N PHE A 336 -6.31 3.21 -29.20
CA PHE A 336 -6.92 2.08 -29.88
C PHE A 336 -7.70 2.57 -31.10
N GLU A 337 -7.38 2.02 -32.28
CA GLU A 337 -8.11 2.36 -33.51
C GLU A 337 -9.57 1.93 -33.41
N VAL A 338 -9.82 0.70 -32.95
CA VAL A 338 -11.15 0.14 -32.70
C VAL A 338 -11.11 -0.75 -31.45
N ILE A 339 -12.07 -0.56 -30.54
CA ILE A 339 -12.43 -1.51 -29.48
C ILE A 339 -13.80 -2.09 -29.86
N PRO A 340 -13.87 -3.35 -30.35
CA PRO A 340 -15.13 -3.94 -30.80
C PRO A 340 -16.18 -3.94 -29.68
N GLY A 341 -17.45 -3.73 -30.04
CA GLY A 341 -18.57 -3.71 -29.10
C GLY A 341 -19.05 -5.10 -28.68
N SER A 342 -20.30 -5.16 -28.19
CA SER A 342 -21.00 -6.41 -27.84
C SER A 342 -20.28 -7.31 -26.82
N GLY A 343 -19.58 -6.69 -25.87
CA GLY A 343 -18.89 -7.34 -24.75
C GLY A 343 -17.46 -7.80 -25.06
N ALA A 344 -16.87 -7.36 -26.18
CA ALA A 344 -15.48 -7.71 -26.49
C ALA A 344 -14.50 -7.08 -25.49
N GLN A 345 -13.38 -7.76 -25.28
CA GLN A 345 -12.32 -7.35 -24.36
C GLN A 345 -11.06 -6.93 -25.11
N THR A 346 -10.33 -5.97 -24.56
CA THR A 346 -8.99 -5.54 -25.02
C THR A 346 -8.12 -5.14 -23.82
N ASN A 347 -6.83 -4.89 -24.04
CA ASN A 347 -5.89 -4.47 -22.99
C ASN A 347 -4.69 -3.71 -23.58
N ASN A 348 -3.84 -3.18 -22.70
CA ASN A 348 -2.59 -2.51 -23.05
C ASN A 348 -1.32 -3.33 -22.68
N LEU A 349 -1.38 -4.66 -22.58
CA LEU A 349 -0.23 -5.49 -22.16
C LEU A 349 1.04 -5.29 -23.02
N GLY A 350 0.89 -4.86 -24.28
CA GLY A 350 2.02 -4.61 -25.16
C GLY A 350 2.69 -3.25 -24.97
N ILE A 351 2.01 -2.28 -24.35
CA ILE A 351 2.48 -0.91 -24.11
C ILE A 351 1.83 -0.43 -22.80
N PRO A 352 2.44 -0.69 -21.63
CA PRO A 352 1.91 -0.18 -20.36
C PRO A 352 1.88 1.34 -20.36
N LEU A 353 0.90 1.90 -19.67
CA LEU A 353 0.95 3.30 -19.28
C LEU A 353 1.88 3.41 -18.07
N GLU A 354 2.60 4.52 -17.92
CA GLU A 354 3.69 4.61 -16.93
C GLU A 354 3.75 6.00 -16.29
N TYR A 355 3.91 6.03 -14.97
CA TYR A 355 4.24 7.23 -14.20
C TYR A 355 5.31 6.92 -13.14
N ILE A 356 5.99 7.96 -12.67
CA ILE A 356 7.06 7.85 -11.67
C ILE A 356 6.57 8.44 -10.35
N ILE A 357 6.87 7.76 -9.24
CA ILE A 357 6.61 8.26 -7.89
C ILE A 357 7.60 9.40 -7.57
N PRO A 358 7.12 10.62 -7.31
CA PRO A 358 7.98 11.76 -7.02
C PRO A 358 8.49 11.73 -5.57
N ASP A 359 9.56 12.49 -5.30
CA ASP A 359 9.97 12.81 -3.94
C ASP A 359 9.01 13.86 -3.34
N LEU A 360 8.06 13.39 -2.53
CA LEU A 360 7.05 14.22 -1.86
C LEU A 360 7.47 14.69 -0.46
N GLY A 361 8.60 14.23 0.07
CA GLY A 361 9.00 14.41 1.47
C GLY A 361 8.12 13.68 2.51
N ASN A 362 6.82 13.48 2.24
CA ASN A 362 5.92 12.63 3.02
C ASN A 362 5.02 11.80 2.09
N PRO A 363 4.72 10.54 2.45
CA PRO A 363 3.76 9.74 1.71
C PRO A 363 2.35 10.36 1.85
N SER A 364 1.55 10.29 0.80
CA SER A 364 0.15 10.73 0.81
C SER A 364 -0.73 9.79 -0.03
N TYR A 365 -2.04 9.95 0.09
CA TYR A 365 -2.98 9.36 -0.86
C TYR A 365 -3.16 10.28 -2.06
N ASP A 366 -3.07 9.74 -3.27
CA ASP A 366 -3.41 10.47 -4.50
C ASP A 366 -4.35 9.65 -5.39
N SER A 367 -5.12 10.34 -6.22
CA SER A 367 -6.00 9.69 -7.18
C SER A 367 -5.36 9.67 -8.56
N ILE A 368 -5.07 8.47 -9.06
CA ILE A 368 -4.72 8.25 -10.47
C ILE A 368 -6.00 8.07 -11.27
N TYR A 369 -6.24 8.95 -12.23
CA TYR A 369 -7.40 8.91 -13.10
C TYR A 369 -7.08 8.30 -14.45
N VAL A 370 -7.91 7.36 -14.89
CA VAL A 370 -7.92 6.79 -16.23
C VAL A 370 -9.12 7.37 -16.99
N THR A 371 -8.86 8.23 -17.97
CA THR A 371 -9.91 8.78 -18.83
C THR A 371 -9.92 8.08 -20.19
N ILE A 372 -11.05 7.45 -20.55
CA ILE A 372 -11.32 6.85 -21.85
C ILE A 372 -12.14 7.82 -22.68
N ASN A 373 -11.65 8.22 -23.85
CA ASN A 373 -12.36 9.08 -24.80
C ASN A 373 -12.46 8.37 -26.16
N SER A 374 -13.67 8.12 -26.66
CA SER A 374 -13.92 7.43 -27.92
C SER A 374 -14.82 8.26 -28.84
N ASP A 375 -14.70 8.02 -30.15
CA ASP A 375 -15.56 8.57 -31.21
C ASP A 375 -15.69 10.11 -31.14
N ASP A 376 -14.58 10.84 -31.08
CA ASP A 376 -14.54 12.31 -31.01
C ASP A 376 -15.38 12.87 -29.84
N SER A 377 -15.21 12.30 -28.64
CA SER A 377 -15.96 12.66 -27.41
C SER A 377 -17.43 12.25 -27.40
N ALA A 378 -17.86 11.35 -28.30
CA ALA A 378 -19.20 10.74 -28.20
C ALA A 378 -19.35 9.84 -26.96
N TYR A 379 -18.23 9.31 -26.46
CA TYR A 379 -18.12 8.63 -25.17
C TYR A 379 -16.87 9.14 -24.44
N ILE A 380 -17.05 9.67 -23.22
CA ILE A 380 -15.97 10.00 -22.29
C ILE A 380 -16.34 9.37 -20.96
N LYS A 381 -15.38 8.66 -20.36
CA LYS A 381 -15.52 8.15 -18.99
C LYS A 381 -14.20 8.24 -18.25
N THR A 382 -14.26 8.64 -16.99
CA THR A 382 -13.09 8.70 -16.10
C THR A 382 -13.28 7.76 -14.92
N PHE A 383 -12.24 6.98 -14.62
CA PHE A 383 -12.15 6.08 -13.47
C PHE A 383 -11.04 6.60 -12.56
N GLY A 384 -11.27 6.68 -11.24
CA GLY A 384 -10.24 7.08 -10.27
C GLY A 384 -9.77 5.89 -9.45
N PHE A 385 -8.46 5.77 -9.26
CA PHE A 385 -7.80 4.80 -8.39
C PHE A 385 -7.09 5.57 -7.31
N GLU A 386 -7.43 5.31 -6.05
CA GLU A 386 -6.69 5.88 -4.94
C GLU A 386 -5.44 5.03 -4.71
N GLU A 387 -4.29 5.64 -4.90
CA GLU A 387 -2.99 5.02 -4.76
C GLU A 387 -2.25 5.71 -3.60
N ILE A 388 -1.47 4.93 -2.87
CA ILE A 388 -0.47 5.49 -1.97
C ILE A 388 0.71 5.95 -2.82
N VAL A 389 1.09 7.21 -2.67
CA VAL A 389 2.27 7.78 -3.35
C VAL A 389 3.34 8.03 -2.29
N GLY A 390 4.50 7.39 -2.49
CA GLY A 390 5.55 7.33 -1.48
C GLY A 390 5.38 6.16 -0.51
N ARG A 391 6.41 5.92 0.31
CA ARG A 391 6.44 4.79 1.23
C ARG A 391 5.49 4.96 2.41
N ALA A 392 4.46 4.12 2.51
CA ALA A 392 3.59 4.06 3.69
C ALA A 392 4.41 3.79 4.97
N ARG A 393 4.12 4.52 6.05
CA ARG A 393 4.90 4.46 7.32
C ARG A 393 4.19 3.70 8.42
N VAL A 394 2.92 3.37 8.20
CA VAL A 394 2.05 2.70 9.17
C VAL A 394 1.59 1.36 8.61
N LEU A 395 1.75 0.32 9.41
CA LEU A 395 1.09 -0.97 9.19
C LEU A 395 -0.05 -1.11 10.17
N ILE A 396 -1.25 -1.37 9.68
CA ILE A 396 -2.39 -1.82 10.47
C ILE A 396 -2.39 -3.34 10.44
N VAL A 397 -2.32 -3.99 11.60
CA VAL A 397 -2.51 -5.43 11.73
C VAL A 397 -3.92 -5.68 12.25
N ASP A 398 -4.75 -6.22 11.38
CA ASP A 398 -6.09 -6.66 11.72
C ASP A 398 -6.03 -8.06 12.35
N ASP A 399 -6.17 -8.11 13.68
CA ASP A 399 -6.26 -9.33 14.46
C ASP A 399 -7.61 -9.43 15.18
N ASP A 400 -8.67 -8.89 14.58
CA ASP A 400 -10.00 -8.95 15.17
C ASP A 400 -10.73 -10.28 14.93
N ARG A 401 -10.25 -11.07 13.95
CA ARG A 401 -10.79 -12.35 13.45
C ARG A 401 -11.97 -12.24 12.49
N GLY A 402 -11.90 -11.27 11.57
CA GLY A 402 -12.85 -11.09 10.49
C GLY A 402 -14.12 -10.36 10.96
N PHE A 403 -14.00 -9.55 12.00
CA PHE A 403 -14.92 -8.43 12.19
C PHE A 403 -14.52 -7.30 11.22
N TYR A 404 -15.23 -6.18 11.30
CA TYR A 404 -15.11 -5.10 10.31
C TYR A 404 -14.68 -3.78 10.98
N TYR A 405 -13.62 -3.82 11.81
CA TYR A 405 -13.10 -2.62 12.48
C TYR A 405 -12.00 -1.89 11.72
N GLU A 406 -11.34 -2.53 10.75
CA GLU A 406 -10.31 -1.98 9.86
C GLU A 406 -10.75 -0.66 9.23
N ASN A 407 -12.02 -0.55 8.85
CA ASN A 407 -12.59 0.68 8.27
C ASN A 407 -12.53 1.88 9.21
N ILE A 408 -12.55 1.65 10.53
CA ILE A 408 -12.44 2.72 11.53
C ILE A 408 -10.99 3.22 11.60
N TYR A 409 -10.03 2.30 11.67
CA TYR A 409 -8.61 2.64 11.72
C TYR A 409 -8.17 3.29 10.41
N TRP A 410 -8.43 2.63 9.28
CA TRP A 410 -8.12 3.14 7.95
C TRP A 410 -8.79 4.49 7.71
N GLY A 411 -10.08 4.63 8.01
CA GLY A 411 -10.81 5.89 7.81
C GLY A 411 -10.26 7.04 8.64
N ASP A 412 -9.88 6.79 9.89
CA ASP A 412 -9.29 7.82 10.74
C ASP A 412 -7.86 8.20 10.28
N LEU A 413 -7.05 7.24 9.79
CA LEU A 413 -5.73 7.53 9.21
C LEU A 413 -5.82 8.28 7.88
N TYR A 414 -6.74 7.86 7.02
CA TYR A 414 -7.03 8.49 5.73
C TYR A 414 -7.38 9.97 5.90
N GLN A 415 -8.24 10.30 6.85
CA GLN A 415 -8.60 11.70 7.15
C GLN A 415 -7.43 12.55 7.66
N LYS A 416 -6.38 11.92 8.19
CA LYS A 416 -5.17 12.58 8.67
C LYS A 416 -4.04 12.55 7.64
N ASP A 417 -4.32 12.09 6.41
CA ASP A 417 -3.36 11.91 5.33
C ASP A 417 -2.16 11.08 5.79
N VAL A 418 -2.47 9.93 6.43
CA VAL A 418 -1.48 8.95 6.89
C VAL A 418 -1.65 7.66 6.10
N PRO A 419 -0.89 7.47 5.02
CA PRO A 419 -0.89 6.23 4.28
C PRO A 419 -0.52 5.03 5.14
N ALA A 420 -1.41 4.04 5.11
CA ALA A 420 -1.24 2.80 5.84
C ALA A 420 -1.60 1.59 4.98
N HIS A 421 -0.84 0.52 5.15
CA HIS A 421 -1.20 -0.80 4.65
C HIS A 421 -1.93 -1.59 5.73
N VAL A 422 -2.82 -2.48 5.31
CA VAL A 422 -3.56 -3.39 6.21
C VAL A 422 -3.06 -4.80 5.98
N HIS A 423 -2.74 -5.50 7.06
CA HIS A 423 -2.38 -6.91 7.09
C HIS A 423 -3.51 -7.68 7.78
N GLU A 424 -4.25 -8.49 7.02
CA GLU A 424 -5.39 -9.27 7.49
C GLU A 424 -4.91 -10.62 8.04
N LYS A 425 -4.72 -10.69 9.35
CA LYS A 425 -4.14 -11.86 9.99
C LYS A 425 -5.00 -13.12 9.82
N LEU A 426 -6.32 -13.01 9.68
CA LEU A 426 -7.20 -14.17 9.49
C LEU A 426 -6.86 -14.94 8.21
N ILE A 427 -6.41 -14.23 7.17
CA ILE A 427 -6.14 -14.79 5.84
C ILE A 427 -4.63 -14.94 5.61
N GLU A 428 -3.83 -14.00 6.09
CA GLU A 428 -2.40 -13.89 5.83
C GLU A 428 -1.53 -14.51 6.93
N GLY A 429 -2.10 -14.80 8.11
CA GLY A 429 -1.37 -15.24 9.31
C GLY A 429 -0.63 -14.09 10.00
N SER A 430 0.15 -14.37 11.04
CA SER A 430 0.92 -13.32 11.74
C SER A 430 1.94 -12.66 10.80
N PRO A 431 2.09 -11.32 10.82
CA PRO A 431 3.07 -10.64 10.00
C PRO A 431 4.49 -11.08 10.37
N SER A 432 5.38 -11.12 9.39
CA SER A 432 6.79 -11.44 9.62
C SER A 432 7.58 -10.22 10.12
N LEU A 433 8.71 -10.45 10.79
CA LEU A 433 9.61 -9.36 11.19
C LEU A 433 10.09 -8.55 9.98
N SER A 434 10.39 -9.23 8.87
CA SER A 434 10.77 -8.59 7.61
C SER A 434 9.70 -7.61 7.13
N LEU A 435 8.43 -7.98 7.24
CA LEU A 435 7.31 -7.09 6.90
C LEU A 435 7.19 -5.93 7.90
N MET A 436 7.11 -6.22 9.20
CA MET A 436 6.91 -5.18 10.22
C MET A 436 8.04 -4.16 10.23
N SER A 437 9.28 -4.58 10.03
CA SER A 437 10.46 -3.69 10.03
C SER A 437 10.52 -2.74 8.85
N GLN A 438 9.64 -2.90 7.84
CA GLN A 438 9.50 -1.95 6.74
C GLN A 438 8.67 -0.71 7.14
N TYR A 439 8.02 -0.72 8.31
CA TYR A 439 7.16 0.35 8.80
C TYR A 439 7.67 0.94 10.12
N ASN A 440 7.61 2.26 10.24
CA ASN A 440 8.00 2.98 11.45
C ASN A 440 7.04 2.72 12.61
N THR A 441 5.76 2.54 12.30
CA THR A 441 4.71 2.32 13.28
C THR A 441 3.84 1.14 12.88
N VAL A 442 3.60 0.24 13.82
CA VAL A 442 2.60 -0.82 13.71
C VAL A 442 1.44 -0.49 14.64
N ILE A 443 0.23 -0.47 14.11
CA ILE A 443 -1.03 -0.43 14.86
C ILE A 443 -1.58 -1.85 14.86
N TRP A 444 -1.56 -2.51 16.01
CA TRP A 444 -2.10 -3.85 16.18
C TRP A 444 -3.36 -3.79 17.03
N TYR A 445 -4.50 -4.19 16.45
CA TYR A 445 -5.76 -4.26 17.18
C TYR A 445 -6.38 -5.65 17.15
N THR A 446 -7.04 -6.02 18.24
CA THR A 446 -7.73 -7.32 18.36
C THR A 446 -9.26 -7.20 18.39
N GLY A 447 -9.79 -5.99 18.15
CA GLY A 447 -11.23 -5.70 18.12
C GLY A 447 -11.99 -6.13 19.38
N ASP A 448 -13.16 -6.73 19.18
CA ASP A 448 -14.03 -7.27 20.24
C ASP A 448 -13.88 -8.79 20.45
N SER A 449 -12.79 -9.39 19.98
CA SER A 449 -12.49 -10.79 20.27
C SER A 449 -12.43 -11.06 21.79
N THR A 450 -12.84 -12.26 22.23
CA THR A 450 -13.05 -12.60 23.67
C THR A 450 -12.28 -13.83 24.18
N LEU A 451 -11.46 -14.47 23.33
CA LEU A 451 -10.66 -15.68 23.63
C LEU A 451 -9.37 -15.67 22.78
N ASP A 452 -8.23 -16.15 23.29
CA ASP A 452 -6.93 -16.34 22.57
C ASP A 452 -6.44 -15.12 21.75
N PHE A 453 -6.29 -13.95 22.37
CA PHE A 453 -6.14 -12.66 21.67
C PHE A 453 -4.80 -12.50 20.95
N LEU A 454 -3.70 -13.01 21.54
CA LEU A 454 -2.37 -13.01 20.91
C LEU A 454 -1.75 -14.40 20.99
N GLN A 455 -1.31 -14.92 19.84
CA GLN A 455 -0.58 -16.17 19.75
C GLN A 455 0.90 -15.94 20.14
N PRO A 456 1.63 -16.97 20.63
CA PRO A 456 3.04 -16.84 20.97
C PRO A 456 3.91 -16.27 19.83
N GLU A 457 3.58 -16.59 18.59
CA GLU A 457 4.19 -16.07 17.37
C GLU A 457 3.97 -14.55 17.21
N ASP A 458 2.79 -14.03 17.55
CA ASP A 458 2.48 -12.59 17.52
C ASP A 458 3.36 -11.83 18.52
N ILE A 459 3.44 -12.36 19.74
CA ILE A 459 4.24 -11.76 20.82
C ILE A 459 5.73 -11.80 20.44
N SER A 460 6.20 -12.91 19.87
CA SER A 460 7.58 -13.05 19.44
C SER A 460 7.95 -12.01 18.38
N VAL A 461 7.13 -11.83 17.35
CA VAL A 461 7.45 -10.86 16.29
C VAL A 461 7.35 -9.41 16.78
N MET A 462 6.41 -9.10 17.68
CA MET A 462 6.35 -7.77 18.32
C MET A 462 7.60 -7.47 19.14
N LYS A 463 8.15 -8.46 19.87
CA LYS A 463 9.41 -8.29 20.61
C LYS A 463 10.56 -7.98 19.66
N ASP A 464 10.73 -8.78 18.62
CA ASP A 464 11.81 -8.60 17.64
C ASP A 464 11.70 -7.23 16.94
N TYR A 465 10.47 -6.78 16.62
CA TYR A 465 10.21 -5.47 16.02
C TYR A 465 10.57 -4.31 16.96
N LEU A 466 10.18 -4.40 18.24
CA LEU A 466 10.50 -3.38 19.25
C LEU A 466 12.00 -3.35 19.58
N ASP A 467 12.67 -4.51 19.63
CA ASP A 467 14.13 -4.60 19.80
C ASP A 467 14.88 -3.96 18.62
N GLY A 468 14.27 -3.92 17.43
CA GLY A 468 14.75 -3.18 16.26
C GLY A 468 14.45 -1.67 16.27
N GLY A 469 13.83 -1.13 17.32
CA GLY A 469 13.49 0.29 17.44
C GLY A 469 12.14 0.69 16.82
N GLY A 470 11.32 -0.28 16.40
CA GLY A 470 9.99 -0.04 15.84
C GLY A 470 9.00 0.53 16.85
N ASN A 471 7.91 1.17 16.39
CA ASN A 471 6.90 1.78 17.28
C ASN A 471 5.58 1.02 17.24
N LEU A 472 4.98 0.72 18.40
CA LEU A 472 3.78 -0.11 18.47
C LEU A 472 2.61 0.61 19.15
N PHE A 473 1.46 0.65 18.49
CA PHE A 473 0.18 0.88 19.13
C PHE A 473 -0.56 -0.45 19.28
N LEU A 474 -0.64 -0.98 20.50
CA LEU A 474 -1.37 -2.20 20.80
C LEU A 474 -2.69 -1.87 21.52
N THR A 475 -3.82 -2.29 20.95
CA THR A 475 -5.14 -1.93 21.46
C THR A 475 -6.14 -3.07 21.38
N GLY A 476 -6.94 -3.24 22.42
CA GLY A 476 -7.92 -4.32 22.47
C GLY A 476 -8.40 -4.60 23.89
N GLN A 477 -9.56 -5.24 24.00
CA GLN A 477 -10.09 -5.66 25.28
C GLN A 477 -9.39 -6.92 25.80
N GLY A 478 -9.19 -7.05 27.11
CA GLY A 478 -8.67 -8.27 27.72
C GLY A 478 -7.15 -8.48 27.65
N LEU A 479 -6.43 -7.70 26.84
CA LEU A 479 -5.01 -7.90 26.51
C LEU A 479 -4.08 -7.93 27.72
N ALA A 480 -4.24 -7.04 28.71
CA ALA A 480 -3.32 -6.97 29.85
C ALA A 480 -3.37 -8.24 30.73
N GLY A 481 -4.55 -8.83 30.88
CA GLY A 481 -4.76 -10.05 31.67
C GLY A 481 -4.27 -11.30 30.94
N GLU A 482 -4.44 -11.35 29.62
CA GLU A 482 -3.87 -12.42 28.79
C GLU A 482 -2.35 -12.33 28.79
N LEU A 483 -1.76 -11.19 28.44
CA LEU A 483 -0.31 -11.01 28.41
C LEU A 483 0.31 -11.32 29.78
N ASN A 484 -0.35 -10.96 30.88
CA ASN A 484 0.13 -11.34 32.22
C ASN A 484 0.15 -12.86 32.46
N THR A 485 -0.65 -13.63 31.72
CA THR A 485 -0.75 -15.09 31.81
C THR A 485 0.21 -15.77 30.85
N GLU A 486 0.21 -15.34 29.57
CA GLU A 486 0.96 -15.98 28.49
C GLU A 486 2.42 -15.50 28.43
N ASP A 487 2.67 -14.20 28.58
CA ASP A 487 4.01 -13.60 28.50
C ASP A 487 4.14 -12.38 29.42
N PRO A 488 4.23 -12.59 30.76
CA PRO A 488 4.33 -11.49 31.72
C PRO A 488 5.60 -10.65 31.54
N ASP A 489 6.63 -11.21 30.91
CA ASP A 489 7.87 -10.50 30.60
C ASP A 489 7.65 -9.49 29.46
N PHE A 490 6.85 -9.82 28.43
CA PHE A 490 6.43 -8.87 27.40
C PHE A 490 5.64 -7.71 28.01
N LEU A 491 4.63 -8.03 28.83
CA LEU A 491 3.80 -7.01 29.47
C LEU A 491 4.64 -6.06 30.35
N ALA A 492 5.56 -6.62 31.14
CA ALA A 492 6.33 -5.84 32.09
C ALA A 492 7.49 -5.07 31.46
N ASN A 493 8.21 -5.67 30.52
CA ASN A 493 9.49 -5.13 30.02
C ASN A 493 9.40 -4.51 28.62
N TYR A 494 8.40 -4.88 27.81
CA TYR A 494 8.19 -4.28 26.47
C TYR A 494 7.06 -3.26 26.50
N ILE A 495 5.92 -3.62 27.11
CA ILE A 495 4.75 -2.74 27.22
C ILE A 495 4.86 -1.77 28.42
N HIS A 496 5.73 -2.07 29.40
CA HIS A 496 5.88 -1.29 30.64
C HIS A 496 4.57 -1.19 31.45
N ALA A 497 3.78 -2.27 31.46
CA ALA A 497 2.53 -2.38 32.19
C ALA A 497 2.58 -3.51 33.23
N GLY A 498 1.85 -3.35 34.32
CA GLY A 498 1.51 -4.45 35.23
C GLY A 498 0.01 -4.67 35.26
N TYR A 499 -0.44 -5.93 35.24
CA TYR A 499 -1.87 -6.23 35.33
C TYR A 499 -2.46 -5.80 36.68
N GLY A 500 -3.50 -4.96 36.62
CA GLY A 500 -4.17 -4.36 37.78
C GLY A 500 -5.52 -4.99 38.13
N GLY A 501 -5.97 -5.98 37.37
CA GLY A 501 -7.27 -6.65 37.55
C GLY A 501 -8.34 -6.14 36.59
N VAL A 502 -9.49 -6.82 36.58
CA VAL A 502 -10.65 -6.45 35.77
C VAL A 502 -11.30 -5.18 36.32
N ASN A 503 -11.55 -4.19 35.48
CA ASN A 503 -12.33 -3.01 35.82
C ASN A 503 -13.01 -2.48 34.56
N PHE A 504 -14.32 -2.35 34.59
CA PHE A 504 -15.09 -1.81 33.47
C PHE A 504 -15.81 -0.53 33.86
N TRP A 505 -15.56 0.51 33.08
CA TRP A 505 -16.34 1.74 33.09
C TRP A 505 -16.27 2.39 31.71
N TYR A 506 -17.35 2.98 31.24
CA TYR A 506 -17.44 3.58 29.91
C TYR A 506 -16.88 5.00 29.83
N ILE A 507 -16.44 5.59 30.94
CA ILE A 507 -15.90 6.96 30.98
C ILE A 507 -14.43 6.90 31.41
N HIS A 508 -13.58 7.53 30.61
CA HIS A 508 -12.14 7.60 30.84
C HIS A 508 -11.68 9.05 30.88
N ASN A 509 -10.92 9.38 31.92
CA ASN A 509 -10.31 10.69 32.08
C ASN A 509 -8.86 10.62 31.63
N GLY A 510 -8.44 11.60 30.87
CA GLY A 510 -7.05 11.90 30.58
C GLY A 510 -6.22 12.11 31.84
N VAL A 511 -5.00 11.60 31.83
CA VAL A 511 -4.03 11.82 32.91
C VAL A 511 -3.21 13.08 32.58
N ALA A 512 -3.14 14.01 33.52
CA ALA A 512 -2.43 15.27 33.34
C ALA A 512 -0.93 15.05 33.04
N GLY A 513 -0.40 15.76 32.05
CA GLY A 513 0.98 15.60 31.56
C GLY A 513 1.21 14.40 30.63
N SER A 514 0.18 13.60 30.33
CA SER A 514 0.27 12.54 29.32
C SER A 514 0.36 13.14 27.91
N PRO A 515 1.28 12.68 27.04
CA PRO A 515 1.32 13.12 25.64
C PRO A 515 0.03 12.77 24.87
N ILE A 516 -0.68 11.72 25.31
CA ILE A 516 -1.90 11.23 24.66
C ILE A 516 -3.12 11.77 25.38
N GLY A 517 -3.23 11.52 26.69
CA GLY A 517 -4.46 11.76 27.42
C GLY A 517 -4.67 13.17 27.96
N ASP A 518 -3.65 14.04 28.05
CA ASP A 518 -3.78 15.28 28.84
C ASP A 518 -4.93 16.19 28.36
N GLY A 519 -5.80 16.54 29.30
CA GLY A 519 -6.99 17.35 29.06
C GLY A 519 -8.14 16.63 28.33
N LEU A 520 -7.99 15.37 27.94
CA LEU A 520 -9.03 14.62 27.23
C LEU A 520 -10.00 13.93 28.18
N HIS A 521 -11.25 13.78 27.73
CA HIS A 521 -12.32 13.06 28.40
C HIS A 521 -13.05 12.20 27.38
N ILE A 522 -12.80 10.90 27.35
CA ILE A 522 -13.34 10.01 26.31
C ILE A 522 -14.39 9.05 26.88
N ARG A 523 -15.25 8.55 26.01
CA ARG A 523 -16.34 7.64 26.39
C ARG A 523 -16.70 6.64 25.30
N TYR A 524 -17.14 5.45 25.73
CA TYR A 524 -17.74 4.44 24.87
C TYR A 524 -19.26 4.51 24.87
N TYR A 525 -19.90 4.00 23.82
CA TYR A 525 -21.35 3.79 23.82
C TYR A 525 -21.76 2.73 24.85
N SER A 526 -22.87 2.98 25.53
CA SER A 526 -23.46 2.02 26.45
C SER A 526 -24.01 0.82 25.67
N GLY A 527 -23.60 -0.40 26.04
CA GLY A 527 -24.09 -1.64 25.42
C GLY A 527 -23.35 -2.06 24.15
N SER A 528 -22.22 -1.42 23.83
CA SER A 528 -21.24 -1.96 22.87
C SER A 528 -20.73 -3.33 23.35
N ASN A 529 -20.25 -4.17 22.44
CA ASN A 529 -19.51 -5.41 22.76
C ASN A 529 -18.27 -5.17 23.65
N GLN A 530 -17.69 -3.98 23.58
CA GLN A 530 -16.66 -3.45 24.48
C GLN A 530 -17.17 -3.24 25.93
N ALA A 531 -18.48 -3.44 26.18
CA ALA A 531 -19.13 -3.26 27.48
C ALA A 531 -19.19 -4.51 28.38
N PHE A 532 -18.62 -5.65 27.98
CA PHE A 532 -18.79 -6.94 28.67
C PHE A 532 -17.64 -7.33 29.64
N ASN A 533 -17.27 -6.45 30.58
CA ASN A 533 -16.32 -6.75 31.69
C ASN A 533 -14.89 -7.15 31.27
N LEU A 534 -14.44 -6.83 30.05
CA LEU A 534 -13.09 -7.19 29.58
C LEU A 534 -12.11 -6.02 29.54
N SER A 535 -12.54 -4.78 29.76
CA SER A 535 -11.60 -3.70 30.06
C SER A 535 -10.87 -4.00 31.37
N GLN A 536 -9.58 -3.70 31.39
CA GLN A 536 -8.70 -4.07 32.49
C GLN A 536 -7.95 -2.87 33.02
N LYS A 537 -7.78 -2.84 34.33
CA LYS A 537 -6.87 -1.89 34.96
C LYS A 537 -5.44 -2.36 34.74
N ILE A 538 -4.57 -1.40 34.45
CA ILE A 538 -3.13 -1.57 34.45
C ILE A 538 -2.47 -0.65 35.47
N ASN A 539 -1.27 -1.02 35.88
CA ASN A 539 -0.33 -0.19 36.61
C ASN A 539 0.78 0.20 35.63
N ALA A 540 1.17 1.48 35.57
CA ALA A 540 2.35 1.87 34.81
C ALA A 540 3.61 1.44 35.55
N LEU A 541 4.53 0.80 34.85
CA LEU A 541 5.86 0.42 35.35
C LEU A 541 6.89 1.50 35.00
N GLU A 542 8.16 1.25 35.31
CA GLU A 542 9.25 2.22 35.10
C GLU A 542 9.31 2.69 33.64
N GLY A 543 9.41 4.01 33.45
CA GLY A 543 9.44 4.66 32.14
C GLY A 543 8.05 4.94 31.51
N ALA A 544 7.00 4.22 31.90
CA ALA A 544 5.68 4.43 31.32
C ALA A 544 4.94 5.64 31.90
N VAL A 545 4.25 6.36 31.03
CA VAL A 545 3.37 7.49 31.36
C VAL A 545 1.92 7.04 31.16
N PRO A 546 1.08 7.00 32.22
CA PRO A 546 -0.34 6.71 32.06
C PRO A 546 -1.04 7.70 31.13
N ALA A 547 -1.93 7.23 30.26
CA ALA A 547 -2.68 8.07 29.32
C ALA A 547 -4.11 8.32 29.79
N PHE A 548 -4.85 7.26 30.11
CA PHE A 548 -6.23 7.34 30.55
C PHE A 548 -6.46 6.58 31.85
N GLN A 549 -7.44 7.03 32.63
CA GLN A 549 -7.91 6.35 33.84
C GLN A 549 -9.44 6.23 33.87
N PHE A 550 -9.96 5.14 34.43
CA PHE A 550 -11.39 4.96 34.62
C PHE A 550 -11.97 6.00 35.59
N ALA A 551 -13.11 6.60 35.24
CA ALA A 551 -13.77 7.61 36.07
C ALA A 551 -14.58 7.06 37.25
N ASN A 552 -14.72 5.73 37.40
CA ASN A 552 -15.53 5.12 38.45
C ASN A 552 -14.87 5.13 39.85
N THR A 553 -15.70 4.93 40.87
CA THR A 553 -15.23 4.66 42.24
C THR A 553 -14.56 3.29 42.30
N GLY A 554 -13.24 3.28 42.16
CA GLY A 554 -12.39 2.09 42.07
C GLY A 554 -11.08 2.42 41.38
N GLY A 555 -11.15 3.28 40.36
CA GLY A 555 -10.01 3.94 39.70
C GLY A 555 -8.98 2.98 39.09
N GLY A 556 -8.08 3.53 38.30
CA GLY A 556 -7.03 2.76 37.64
C GLY A 556 -6.76 3.22 36.22
N TYR A 557 -5.55 2.99 35.75
CA TYR A 557 -5.19 3.33 34.38
C TYR A 557 -5.78 2.31 33.41
N SER A 558 -6.28 2.81 32.29
CA SER A 558 -6.84 2.04 31.17
C SER A 558 -5.97 2.14 29.92
N ALA A 559 -4.98 3.03 29.93
CA ALA A 559 -4.03 3.19 28.84
C ALA A 559 -2.73 3.80 29.35
N LEU A 560 -1.63 3.56 28.65
CA LEU A 560 -0.34 4.18 28.88
C LEU A 560 0.46 4.36 27.58
N SER A 561 1.55 5.10 27.70
CA SER A 561 2.55 5.28 26.67
C SER A 561 3.95 5.11 27.25
N TYR A 562 4.89 4.60 26.48
CA TYR A 562 6.31 4.47 26.82
C TYR A 562 7.18 4.98 25.68
N ALA A 563 8.28 5.65 26.00
CA ALA A 563 9.29 6.10 25.04
C ALA A 563 10.69 5.83 25.59
N GLY A 564 11.43 4.98 24.89
CA GLY A 564 12.83 4.63 25.12
C GLY A 564 13.53 4.41 23.77
N ASP A 565 14.22 3.28 23.63
CA ASP A 565 14.83 2.86 22.34
C ASP A 565 13.77 2.54 21.27
N TYR A 566 12.53 2.27 21.70
CA TYR A 566 11.31 2.17 20.91
C TYR A 566 10.18 2.93 21.60
N LYS A 567 9.02 3.08 20.95
CA LYS A 567 7.82 3.66 21.57
C LYS A 567 6.64 2.70 21.55
N VAL A 568 5.86 2.72 22.63
CA VAL A 568 4.63 1.92 22.76
C VAL A 568 3.47 2.80 23.22
N VAL A 569 2.31 2.62 22.62
CA VAL A 569 1.01 2.99 23.19
C VAL A 569 0.23 1.72 23.46
N PHE A 570 -0.34 1.59 24.66
CA PHE A 570 -1.10 0.41 25.03
C PHE A 570 -2.44 0.78 25.64
N PHE A 571 -3.53 0.35 24.99
CA PHE A 571 -4.90 0.53 25.45
C PHE A 571 -5.49 -0.83 25.87
N THR A 572 -6.11 -0.89 27.06
CA THR A 572 -6.75 -2.11 27.59
C THR A 572 -8.22 -2.24 27.17
N PHE A 573 -8.57 -1.56 26.10
CA PHE A 573 -9.87 -1.46 25.47
C PHE A 573 -9.63 -1.25 23.97
N GLY A 574 -10.61 -1.58 23.13
CA GLY A 574 -10.51 -1.29 21.70
C GLY A 574 -10.58 0.20 21.41
N TYR A 575 -9.64 0.74 20.63
CA TYR A 575 -9.67 2.15 20.19
C TYR A 575 -10.96 2.47 19.42
N GLU A 576 -11.48 1.49 18.67
CA GLU A 576 -12.74 1.57 17.94
C GLU A 576 -13.96 1.82 18.85
N ALA A 577 -13.84 1.54 20.15
CA ALA A 577 -14.89 1.76 21.14
C ALA A 577 -15.14 3.25 21.45
N ILE A 578 -14.13 4.10 21.22
CA ILE A 578 -14.19 5.53 21.52
C ILE A 578 -15.26 6.17 20.64
N ALA A 579 -16.26 6.77 21.26
CA ALA A 579 -17.32 7.44 20.54
C ALA A 579 -16.78 8.71 19.86
N ASN A 580 -17.16 8.92 18.61
CA ASN A 580 -16.72 10.08 17.82
C ASN A 580 -17.79 11.18 17.73
N ASP A 581 -18.91 11.03 18.44
CA ASP A 581 -20.11 11.86 18.28
C ASP A 581 -20.79 12.25 19.60
N LEU A 582 -20.23 11.84 20.75
CA LEU A 582 -20.86 12.09 22.04
C LEU A 582 -20.55 13.51 22.54
N PRO A 583 -21.58 14.34 22.80
CA PRO A 583 -21.36 15.69 23.30
C PRO A 583 -20.75 15.65 24.70
N ASN A 584 -19.81 16.58 24.95
CA ASN A 584 -19.02 16.73 26.19
C ASN A 584 -17.88 15.71 26.38
N TYR A 585 -17.58 14.92 25.36
CA TYR A 585 -16.41 14.02 25.34
C TYR A 585 -15.54 14.36 24.14
N ASP A 586 -14.25 14.11 24.27
CA ASP A 586 -13.29 14.22 23.18
C ASP A 586 -13.43 13.05 22.23
N TYR A 587 -13.15 13.34 20.97
CA TYR A 587 -13.36 12.46 19.84
C TYR A 587 -12.19 11.50 19.63
N ARG A 588 -12.52 10.37 19.00
CA ARG A 588 -11.58 9.33 18.66
C ARG A 588 -10.48 9.85 17.73
N ASP A 589 -10.84 10.73 16.80
CA ASP A 589 -9.91 11.36 15.86
C ASP A 589 -8.81 12.21 16.55
N VAL A 590 -9.14 12.85 17.68
CA VAL A 590 -8.17 13.60 18.51
C VAL A 590 -7.21 12.63 19.19
N VAL A 591 -7.71 11.49 19.65
CA VAL A 591 -6.89 10.46 20.32
C VAL A 591 -5.86 9.90 19.35
N ILE A 592 -6.27 9.47 18.15
CA ILE A 592 -5.32 8.91 17.18
C ILE A 592 -4.31 9.94 16.70
N SER A 593 -4.71 11.20 16.52
CA SER A 593 -3.77 12.27 16.18
C SER A 593 -2.64 12.38 17.21
N ARG A 594 -2.95 12.23 18.50
CA ARG A 594 -1.94 12.25 19.56
C ARG A 594 -1.13 10.97 19.64
N VAL A 595 -1.74 9.81 19.37
CA VAL A 595 -1.04 8.53 19.28
C VAL A 595 -0.02 8.54 18.14
N LEU A 596 -0.43 8.91 16.93
CA LEU A 596 0.43 9.05 15.76
C LEU A 596 1.56 10.06 16.00
N SER A 597 1.26 11.18 16.68
CA SER A 597 2.28 12.19 17.02
C SER A 597 3.28 11.65 18.01
N PHE A 598 2.84 10.81 18.95
CA PHE A 598 3.71 10.22 19.95
C PHE A 598 4.64 9.18 19.31
N LEU A 599 4.10 8.34 18.43
CA LEU A 599 4.81 7.24 17.76
C LEU A 599 5.64 7.69 16.56
N ASP A 600 5.72 8.99 16.27
CA ASP A 600 6.39 9.54 15.09
C ASP A 600 5.90 8.91 13.77
N ALA A 601 4.60 8.60 13.69
CA ALA A 601 4.01 7.95 12.51
C ALA A 601 4.10 8.81 11.23
N TRP A 602 4.36 10.12 11.37
CA TRP A 602 4.64 11.05 10.27
C TRP A 602 6.12 11.32 10.03
N ALA A 603 7.05 10.79 10.83
CA ALA A 603 8.47 11.08 10.65
C ALA A 603 9.04 10.30 9.46
N VAL A 604 9.83 10.99 8.63
CA VAL A 604 10.68 10.35 7.62
C VAL A 604 11.63 9.40 8.38
N PRO A 605 11.78 8.14 7.96
CA PRO A 605 12.76 7.25 8.56
C PRO A 605 14.14 7.92 8.62
N PRO A 606 14.93 7.69 9.68
CA PRO A 606 16.29 8.20 9.72
C PRO A 606 17.08 7.64 8.52
N CYS A 607 17.75 8.51 7.77
CA CYS A 607 18.79 8.08 6.84
C CYS A 607 19.99 7.65 7.69
N HIS A 608 20.32 6.36 7.68
CA HIS A 608 21.55 5.90 8.30
C HIS A 608 22.70 6.26 7.36
N ASP A 609 23.30 7.42 7.59
CA ASP A 609 24.34 8.02 6.77
C ASP A 609 25.59 8.19 7.65
N SER A 610 26.53 7.28 7.50
CA SER A 610 27.72 7.21 8.36
C SER A 610 28.72 8.34 8.10
N ASP A 611 28.77 8.89 6.90
CA ASP A 611 29.78 9.89 6.50
C ASP A 611 29.22 11.31 6.24
N ASN A 612 27.90 11.44 6.31
CA ASN A 612 27.09 12.65 6.16
C ASN A 612 27.16 13.28 4.75
N ASP A 613 27.19 12.47 3.71
CA ASP A 613 27.17 12.94 2.32
C ASP A 613 25.77 13.04 1.69
N GLY A 614 24.74 12.50 2.37
CA GLY A 614 23.34 12.53 1.95
C GLY A 614 22.81 11.21 1.40
N PHE A 615 23.62 10.16 1.32
CA PHE A 615 23.23 8.81 0.92
C PHE A 615 23.25 7.84 2.11
N GLY A 616 22.47 6.77 2.03
CA GLY A 616 22.24 5.85 3.14
C GLY A 616 23.05 4.56 3.03
N ASP A 617 23.67 4.16 4.15
CA ASP A 617 24.47 2.94 4.29
C ASP A 617 23.69 1.68 3.80
N PRO A 618 24.27 0.84 2.94
CA PRO A 618 23.68 -0.42 2.49
C PRO A 618 23.34 -1.37 3.65
N GLY A 619 22.25 -2.13 3.50
CA GLY A 619 21.81 -3.12 4.49
C GLY A 619 20.83 -2.60 5.55
N HIS A 620 20.42 -1.34 5.44
CA HIS A 620 19.41 -0.68 6.25
C HIS A 620 18.09 -0.51 5.46
N PRO A 621 17.16 -1.50 5.50
CA PRO A 621 15.90 -1.44 4.75
C PRO A 621 14.97 -0.30 5.16
N GLU A 622 15.25 0.34 6.30
CA GLU A 622 14.60 1.55 6.80
C GLU A 622 15.09 2.85 6.14
N ASN A 623 16.21 2.83 5.41
CA ASN A 623 16.77 4.06 4.82
C ASN A 623 15.78 4.71 3.85
N ALA A 624 15.45 5.97 4.10
CA ALA A 624 14.60 6.79 3.24
C ALA A 624 15.39 7.61 2.20
N CYS A 625 16.68 7.33 2.06
CA CYS A 625 17.63 7.97 1.16
C CYS A 625 18.19 6.93 0.17
N GLU A 626 18.71 7.39 -0.96
CA GLU A 626 19.35 6.51 -1.96
C GLU A 626 20.55 5.79 -1.34
N THR A 627 20.85 4.58 -1.81
CA THR A 627 21.92 3.74 -1.25
C THR A 627 23.29 4.35 -1.55
N ASP A 628 24.12 4.45 -0.51
CA ASP A 628 25.49 4.94 -0.60
C ASP A 628 26.44 3.85 -1.13
N ASN A 629 27.13 4.13 -2.23
CA ASN A 629 28.16 3.27 -2.78
C ASN A 629 29.52 3.40 -2.08
N CYS A 630 29.67 4.33 -1.13
CA CYS A 630 30.83 4.49 -0.26
C CYS A 630 30.46 4.89 1.19
N PRO A 631 29.88 3.96 1.99
CA PRO A 631 29.27 4.23 3.32
C PRO A 631 30.15 4.90 4.37
N TYR A 632 31.45 5.01 4.12
CA TYR A 632 32.42 5.54 5.08
C TYR A 632 33.33 6.60 4.44
N ALA A 633 33.03 7.06 3.22
CA ALA A 633 33.89 7.95 2.44
C ALA A 633 33.09 8.95 1.59
N TYR A 634 32.86 10.12 2.18
CA TYR A 634 32.07 11.23 1.62
C TYR A 634 32.23 11.43 0.10
N ASN A 635 31.17 11.15 -0.65
CA ASN A 635 31.11 11.23 -2.12
C ASN A 635 29.69 11.56 -2.61
N PRO A 636 29.21 12.80 -2.39
CA PRO A 636 27.82 13.19 -2.68
C PRO A 636 27.45 13.18 -4.18
N ASP A 637 28.41 12.92 -5.08
CA ASP A 637 28.17 12.72 -6.50
C ASP A 637 27.98 11.23 -6.88
N GLN A 638 28.24 10.31 -5.95
CA GLN A 638 28.09 8.86 -6.08
C GLN A 638 28.71 8.31 -7.37
N ALA A 639 29.84 8.89 -7.80
CA ALA A 639 30.52 8.47 -9.00
C ALA A 639 31.01 7.01 -8.87
N ASP A 640 30.69 6.19 -9.87
CA ASP A 640 31.14 4.80 -10.03
C ASP A 640 31.55 4.63 -11.49
N GLY A 641 32.85 4.76 -11.75
CA GLY A 641 33.42 4.85 -13.09
C GLY A 641 33.37 3.55 -13.88
N ASP A 642 33.32 2.41 -13.20
CA ASP A 642 33.37 1.08 -13.81
C ASP A 642 32.13 0.20 -13.59
N GLY A 643 31.19 0.67 -12.76
CA GLY A 643 29.87 0.08 -12.55
C GLY A 643 29.89 -1.17 -11.69
N ASP A 644 30.83 -1.29 -10.74
CA ASP A 644 30.94 -2.46 -9.86
C ASP A 644 30.13 -2.37 -8.56
N GLY A 645 29.53 -1.20 -8.30
CA GLY A 645 28.73 -0.90 -7.12
C GLY A 645 29.51 -0.32 -5.94
N VAL A 646 30.82 -0.11 -6.07
CA VAL A 646 31.69 0.61 -5.12
C VAL A 646 32.03 1.96 -5.72
N GLY A 647 31.83 3.06 -4.99
CA GLY A 647 32.08 4.39 -5.54
C GLY A 647 33.58 4.69 -5.73
N ASP A 648 33.90 5.53 -6.72
CA ASP A 648 35.28 5.97 -7.07
C ASP A 648 36.07 6.51 -5.86
N ALA A 649 35.37 7.02 -4.84
CA ALA A 649 35.95 7.57 -3.62
C ALA A 649 36.49 6.51 -2.65
N CYS A 650 35.96 5.30 -2.69
CA CYS A 650 36.34 4.17 -1.85
C CYS A 650 36.76 2.91 -2.62
N ASP A 651 36.81 3.00 -3.94
CA ASP A 651 37.28 1.94 -4.84
C ASP A 651 38.81 1.97 -4.99
N ASN A 652 39.46 0.84 -4.72
CA ASN A 652 40.90 0.63 -4.90
C ASN A 652 41.31 0.32 -6.34
N CYS A 653 40.36 0.19 -7.27
CA CYS A 653 40.54 0.08 -8.71
C CYS A 653 39.43 0.81 -9.52
N PRO A 654 39.32 2.17 -9.49
CA PRO A 654 38.21 2.97 -10.06
C PRO A 654 37.91 2.88 -11.57
N SER A 655 38.56 1.97 -12.28
CA SER A 655 38.39 1.76 -13.72
C SER A 655 38.33 0.28 -14.10
N ILE A 656 38.38 -0.63 -13.12
CA ILE A 656 38.40 -2.08 -13.31
C ILE A 656 37.52 -2.74 -12.22
N ASN A 657 36.31 -3.10 -12.64
CA ASN A 657 35.28 -3.70 -11.80
C ASN A 657 35.83 -4.80 -10.87
N ASN A 658 35.72 -4.59 -9.57
CA ASN A 658 36.25 -5.46 -8.53
C ASN A 658 35.49 -5.37 -7.21
N THR A 659 34.18 -5.61 -7.21
CA THR A 659 33.27 -5.50 -6.05
C THR A 659 33.79 -6.10 -4.72
N SER A 660 34.71 -7.07 -4.76
CA SER A 660 35.36 -7.64 -3.57
C SER A 660 36.40 -6.74 -2.87
N GLN A 661 36.91 -5.72 -3.57
CA GLN A 661 37.94 -4.77 -3.11
C GLN A 661 39.17 -5.47 -2.49
N THR A 662 39.54 -6.64 -3.03
CA THR A 662 40.67 -7.43 -2.51
C THR A 662 41.99 -6.68 -2.74
N ASN A 663 42.78 -6.54 -1.68
CA ASN A 663 44.09 -5.89 -1.69
C ASN A 663 45.02 -6.67 -0.74
N SER A 664 45.86 -7.52 -1.32
CA SER A 664 46.60 -8.57 -0.62
C SER A 664 47.87 -8.04 0.06
N ASP A 665 48.45 -6.94 -0.42
CA ASP A 665 49.68 -6.37 0.11
C ASP A 665 49.46 -5.06 0.92
N GLY A 666 48.27 -4.47 0.81
CA GLY A 666 47.83 -3.29 1.55
C GLY A 666 48.33 -1.97 0.97
N ASP A 667 48.71 -1.93 -0.31
CA ASP A 667 49.05 -0.69 -1.01
C ASP A 667 47.78 0.08 -1.46
N ILE A 668 47.88 1.13 -2.28
CA ILE A 668 46.69 1.91 -2.69
C ILE A 668 45.88 1.29 -3.84
N PHE A 669 46.37 0.22 -4.46
CA PHE A 669 45.76 -0.47 -5.60
C PHE A 669 45.19 -1.82 -5.16
N GLY A 670 44.05 -2.20 -5.74
CA GLY A 670 43.50 -3.55 -5.56
C GLY A 670 44.22 -4.59 -6.41
N ASP A 671 44.14 -5.87 -6.02
CA ASP A 671 44.82 -6.99 -6.67
C ASP A 671 44.56 -7.10 -8.18
N VAL A 672 43.43 -6.57 -8.67
CA VAL A 672 43.05 -6.64 -10.09
C VAL A 672 43.71 -5.57 -10.96
N CYS A 673 44.14 -4.45 -10.36
CA CYS A 673 44.75 -3.32 -11.06
C CYS A 673 46.20 -3.07 -10.64
N ASP A 674 46.69 -3.82 -9.64
CA ASP A 674 48.06 -3.82 -9.17
C ASP A 674 48.96 -4.75 -10.02
N ASN A 675 50.07 -4.22 -10.52
CA ASN A 675 51.09 -5.00 -11.24
C ASN A 675 52.07 -5.74 -10.30
N CYS A 676 51.94 -5.59 -8.98
CA CYS A 676 52.59 -6.40 -7.96
C CYS A 676 51.65 -6.74 -6.77
N PRO A 677 50.59 -7.56 -6.95
CA PRO A 677 49.55 -7.83 -5.93
C PRO A 677 50.01 -8.35 -4.56
N PHE A 678 51.29 -8.70 -4.41
CA PHE A 678 51.86 -9.24 -3.18
C PHE A 678 53.06 -8.43 -2.67
N ALA A 679 53.34 -7.25 -3.26
CA ALA A 679 54.50 -6.43 -2.94
C ALA A 679 54.26 -4.93 -3.17
N ILE A 680 54.07 -4.19 -2.06
CA ILE A 680 53.72 -2.77 -2.01
C ILE A 680 54.49 -1.93 -3.05
N ASN A 681 53.76 -1.33 -3.98
CA ASN A 681 54.32 -0.51 -5.05
C ASN A 681 53.33 0.58 -5.54
N ASN A 682 53.01 1.52 -4.65
CA ASN A 682 52.15 2.68 -4.93
C ASN A 682 52.52 3.55 -6.17
N ASP A 683 53.69 3.38 -6.78
CA ASP A 683 54.08 4.08 -8.01
C ASP A 683 53.82 3.27 -9.29
N GLN A 684 53.49 1.98 -9.16
CA GLN A 684 53.16 1.03 -10.23
C GLN A 684 54.21 1.03 -11.35
N VAL A 685 55.47 1.30 -11.02
CA VAL A 685 56.54 1.39 -12.02
C VAL A 685 56.79 0.01 -12.61
N ASN A 686 56.89 -0.03 -13.94
CA ASN A 686 57.21 -1.21 -14.73
C ASN A 686 58.14 -0.77 -15.87
N SER A 687 59.43 -1.05 -15.69
CA SER A 687 60.53 -0.52 -16.48
C SER A 687 60.72 -1.22 -17.81
N ASP A 688 60.38 -2.50 -17.92
CA ASP A 688 60.57 -3.32 -19.12
C ASP A 688 59.26 -3.65 -19.86
N GLY A 689 58.11 -3.39 -19.24
CA GLY A 689 56.77 -3.50 -19.78
C GLY A 689 56.22 -4.93 -19.83
N ASP A 690 56.71 -5.84 -19.00
CA ASP A 690 56.07 -7.16 -18.78
C ASP A 690 54.82 -7.04 -17.88
N SER A 691 54.22 -8.13 -17.40
CA SER A 691 53.05 -8.04 -16.49
C SER A 691 53.39 -7.79 -15.02
N HIS A 692 54.66 -7.72 -14.65
CA HIS A 692 55.15 -7.57 -13.27
C HIS A 692 55.74 -6.17 -13.08
N GLY A 693 55.41 -5.49 -11.98
CA GLY A 693 56.05 -4.24 -11.62
C GLY A 693 57.49 -4.44 -11.13
N ASP A 694 58.30 -3.37 -11.17
CA ASP A 694 59.72 -3.37 -10.76
C ASP A 694 59.93 -3.94 -9.33
N SER A 695 58.93 -3.79 -8.46
CA SER A 695 58.96 -4.27 -7.07
C SER A 695 58.86 -5.79 -6.93
N CYS A 696 58.30 -6.48 -7.93
CA CYS A 696 58.08 -7.92 -7.94
C CYS A 696 58.69 -8.65 -9.15
N ASP A 697 59.39 -7.92 -10.02
CA ASP A 697 60.09 -8.44 -11.18
C ASP A 697 61.55 -8.82 -10.85
N ASN A 698 61.92 -10.07 -11.13
CA ASN A 698 63.27 -10.59 -10.96
C ASN A 698 64.24 -10.24 -12.11
N CYS A 699 63.78 -9.53 -13.15
CA CYS A 699 64.56 -8.97 -14.24
C CYS A 699 64.07 -7.58 -14.71
N ILE A 700 64.06 -6.58 -13.81
CA ILE A 700 63.58 -5.16 -13.97
C ILE A 700 63.83 -4.45 -15.32
N HIS A 701 64.75 -4.92 -16.16
CA HIS A 701 65.09 -4.33 -17.46
C HIS A 701 64.91 -5.28 -18.66
N VAL A 702 64.36 -6.47 -18.47
CA VAL A 702 64.29 -7.55 -19.46
C VAL A 702 62.99 -8.34 -19.31
N ASN A 703 62.02 -8.06 -20.18
CA ASN A 703 60.69 -8.68 -20.16
C ASN A 703 60.77 -10.22 -20.05
N ASN A 704 60.19 -10.73 -18.97
CA ASN A 704 60.29 -12.10 -18.48
C ASN A 704 58.96 -12.51 -17.82
N GLU A 705 57.88 -12.52 -18.61
CA GLU A 705 56.51 -12.85 -18.15
C GLU A 705 56.37 -14.14 -17.30
N ASP A 706 57.29 -15.10 -17.42
CA ASP A 706 57.26 -16.34 -16.65
C ASP A 706 57.98 -16.25 -15.29
N GLN A 707 58.70 -15.15 -15.04
CA GLN A 707 59.51 -14.88 -13.85
C GLN A 707 60.39 -16.07 -13.47
N ALA A 708 60.86 -16.83 -14.47
CA ALA A 708 61.60 -18.06 -14.24
C ALA A 708 62.92 -17.77 -13.50
N ASP A 709 63.09 -18.39 -12.35
CA ASP A 709 64.33 -18.35 -11.55
C ASP A 709 64.65 -19.78 -11.07
N ALA A 710 65.37 -20.52 -11.92
CA ALA A 710 65.61 -21.94 -11.74
C ALA A 710 66.45 -22.25 -10.49
N ASN A 711 67.24 -21.29 -10.01
CA ASN A 711 68.11 -21.45 -8.86
C ASN A 711 67.64 -20.70 -7.60
N SER A 712 66.54 -19.95 -7.71
CA SER A 712 65.87 -19.21 -6.65
C SER A 712 66.76 -18.18 -5.95
N ASN A 713 67.66 -17.53 -6.70
CA ASN A 713 68.56 -16.51 -6.18
C ASN A 713 67.98 -15.08 -6.22
N GLY A 714 66.78 -14.90 -6.79
CA GLY A 714 66.11 -13.61 -6.94
C GLY A 714 66.47 -12.85 -8.22
N ILE A 715 67.24 -13.45 -9.13
CA ILE A 715 67.56 -12.94 -10.46
C ILE A 715 66.97 -13.92 -11.48
N GLY A 716 66.16 -13.44 -12.41
CA GLY A 716 65.54 -14.31 -13.41
C GLY A 716 66.54 -14.93 -14.39
N ASP A 717 66.21 -16.12 -14.89
CA ASP A 717 67.02 -16.93 -15.80
C ASP A 717 67.44 -16.15 -17.06
N VAL A 718 66.62 -15.20 -17.52
CA VAL A 718 66.86 -14.44 -18.75
C VAL A 718 67.82 -13.26 -18.56
N CYS A 719 68.00 -12.77 -17.33
CA CYS A 719 68.94 -11.71 -16.98
C CYS A 719 70.14 -12.22 -16.17
N GLU A 720 70.22 -13.54 -15.96
CA GLU A 720 71.35 -14.21 -15.32
C GLU A 720 72.60 -14.24 -16.23
N TYR A 721 73.79 -13.99 -15.65
CA TYR A 721 75.08 -13.98 -16.36
C TYR A 721 76.10 -14.94 -15.72
N ILE A 722 77.07 -15.44 -16.51
CA ILE A 722 78.12 -16.34 -16.02
C ILE A 722 79.38 -15.55 -15.66
N CYS A 723 79.79 -15.60 -14.40
CA CYS A 723 81.02 -14.95 -13.97
C CYS A 723 82.26 -15.54 -14.64
N GLY A 724 83.10 -14.66 -15.19
CA GLY A 724 84.28 -15.02 -15.96
C GLY A 724 84.04 -15.26 -17.45
N ASP A 725 82.80 -15.24 -17.93
CA ASP A 725 82.44 -15.29 -19.36
C ASP A 725 82.38 -13.87 -19.94
N ALA A 726 83.52 -13.18 -19.90
CA ALA A 726 83.62 -11.76 -20.23
C ALA A 726 83.18 -11.40 -21.67
N ASN A 727 83.09 -12.39 -22.57
CA ASN A 727 82.62 -12.17 -23.95
C ASN A 727 81.17 -12.61 -24.21
N GLY A 728 80.45 -13.10 -23.18
CA GLY A 728 79.05 -13.53 -23.29
C GLY A 728 78.84 -14.78 -24.15
N SER A 729 79.81 -15.70 -24.21
CA SER A 729 79.72 -16.94 -25.01
C SER A 729 79.01 -18.09 -24.29
N ALA A 730 78.57 -17.88 -23.06
CA ALA A 730 78.13 -18.85 -22.08
C ALA A 730 79.19 -19.91 -21.71
N THR A 731 80.47 -19.68 -22.02
CA THR A 731 81.54 -20.65 -21.74
C THR A 731 82.85 -19.97 -21.33
N ILE A 732 83.30 -20.23 -20.10
CA ILE A 732 84.55 -19.67 -19.60
C ILE A 732 85.74 -20.37 -20.28
N ASN A 733 86.46 -19.65 -21.13
CA ASN A 733 87.61 -20.16 -21.87
C ASN A 733 88.66 -19.05 -22.17
N ILE A 734 89.66 -19.37 -23.00
CA ILE A 734 90.77 -18.43 -23.31
C ILE A 734 90.30 -17.16 -24.07
N LEU A 735 89.14 -17.21 -24.72
CA LEU A 735 88.57 -16.08 -25.42
C LEU A 735 88.10 -15.00 -24.44
N ASP A 736 87.67 -15.35 -23.23
CA ASP A 736 87.29 -14.38 -22.18
C ASP A 736 88.51 -13.63 -21.66
N VAL A 737 89.61 -14.36 -21.43
CA VAL A 737 90.92 -13.77 -21.12
C VAL A 737 91.34 -12.80 -22.23
N THR A 738 91.15 -13.19 -23.49
CA THR A 738 91.50 -12.36 -24.65
C THR A 738 90.61 -11.12 -24.73
N PHE A 739 89.32 -11.27 -24.44
CA PHE A 739 88.34 -10.19 -24.41
C PHE A 739 88.70 -9.16 -23.33
N LEU A 740 88.96 -9.60 -22.09
CA LEU A 740 89.40 -8.71 -21.00
C LEU A 740 90.72 -8.00 -21.31
N ILE A 741 91.70 -8.68 -21.91
CA ILE A 741 92.95 -8.01 -22.33
C ILE A 741 92.67 -6.94 -23.39
N ASN A 742 91.79 -7.22 -24.34
CA ASN A 742 91.44 -6.25 -25.38
C ASN A 742 90.68 -5.05 -24.79
N TYR A 743 89.74 -5.28 -23.87
CA TYR A 743 89.07 -4.23 -23.10
C TYR A 743 90.08 -3.36 -22.33
N LEU A 744 90.91 -3.98 -21.48
CA LEU A 744 91.82 -3.27 -20.58
C LEU A 744 92.97 -2.54 -21.30
N TYR A 745 93.50 -3.09 -22.40
CA TYR A 745 94.75 -2.62 -23.00
C TYR A 745 94.67 -2.27 -24.48
N LYS A 746 93.55 -2.56 -25.16
CA LYS A 746 93.42 -2.31 -26.61
C LYS A 746 92.13 -1.57 -26.98
N ALA A 747 91.49 -0.90 -26.01
CA ALA A 747 90.26 -0.14 -26.21
C ALA A 747 89.12 -0.96 -26.84
N GLY A 748 89.02 -2.24 -26.46
CA GLY A 748 87.82 -3.06 -26.73
C GLY A 748 86.62 -2.58 -25.90
N PRO A 749 85.39 -3.03 -26.24
CA PRO A 749 84.22 -2.74 -25.43
C PRO A 749 84.31 -3.40 -24.04
N PRO A 750 83.64 -2.84 -23.01
CA PRO A 750 83.50 -3.52 -21.71
C PRO A 750 82.68 -4.81 -21.85
N PRO A 751 82.86 -5.79 -20.94
CA PRO A 751 81.92 -6.90 -20.77
C PRO A 751 80.50 -6.40 -20.47
N ASP A 752 79.50 -7.18 -20.87
CA ASP A 752 78.09 -6.85 -20.71
C ASP A 752 77.32 -8.09 -20.20
N PRO A 753 76.85 -8.10 -18.92
CA PRO A 753 77.07 -7.06 -17.91
C PRO A 753 78.55 -6.99 -17.49
N GLN A 754 78.99 -5.87 -16.91
CA GLN A 754 80.41 -5.65 -16.56
C GLN A 754 80.92 -6.68 -15.56
N GLU A 755 80.04 -7.14 -14.68
CA GLU A 755 80.23 -8.13 -13.65
C GLU A 755 80.68 -9.48 -14.23
N SER A 756 80.27 -9.83 -15.46
CA SER A 756 80.77 -11.03 -16.16
C SER A 756 82.29 -11.01 -16.35
N GLY A 757 82.92 -9.82 -16.35
CA GLY A 757 84.35 -9.61 -16.49
C GLY A 757 85.15 -9.54 -15.20
N ASP A 758 84.52 -9.40 -14.03
CA ASP A 758 85.17 -9.33 -12.72
C ASP A 758 85.35 -10.74 -12.14
N ALA A 759 86.21 -11.53 -12.77
CA ALA A 759 86.33 -12.96 -12.48
C ALA A 759 86.76 -13.28 -11.04
N ASN A 760 87.33 -12.34 -10.29
CA ASN A 760 87.69 -12.55 -8.88
C ASN A 760 86.71 -11.91 -7.87
N GLY A 761 85.66 -11.25 -8.35
CA GLY A 761 84.57 -10.70 -7.54
C GLY A 761 85.00 -9.58 -6.58
N ASN A 762 85.92 -8.70 -6.99
CA ASN A 762 86.40 -7.60 -6.13
C ASN A 762 85.72 -6.24 -6.41
N GLY A 763 84.75 -6.21 -7.34
CA GLY A 763 84.04 -5.03 -7.82
C GLY A 763 84.82 -4.19 -8.84
N SER A 764 85.88 -4.71 -9.46
CA SER A 764 86.73 -3.94 -10.39
C SER A 764 87.45 -4.80 -11.43
N ILE A 765 87.05 -4.68 -12.69
CA ILE A 765 87.69 -5.35 -13.83
C ILE A 765 89.10 -4.79 -14.06
N ASN A 766 90.14 -5.59 -13.80
CA ASN A 766 91.53 -5.21 -13.99
C ASN A 766 92.44 -6.43 -14.32
N LEU A 767 93.77 -6.23 -14.30
CA LEU A 767 94.71 -7.30 -14.64
C LEU A 767 94.60 -8.51 -13.71
N LEU A 768 94.11 -8.33 -12.49
CA LEU A 768 93.92 -9.41 -11.52
C LEU A 768 92.86 -10.40 -12.02
N ASP A 769 91.80 -9.96 -12.67
CA ASP A 769 90.75 -10.80 -13.26
C ASP A 769 91.28 -11.65 -14.40
N VAL A 770 92.11 -11.04 -15.26
CA VAL A 770 92.85 -11.76 -16.30
C VAL A 770 93.74 -12.84 -15.69
N THR A 771 94.48 -12.52 -14.62
CA THR A 771 95.33 -13.52 -13.95
C THR A 771 94.53 -14.60 -13.24
N TYR A 772 93.35 -14.27 -12.71
CA TYR A 772 92.45 -15.19 -12.03
C TYR A 772 91.87 -16.21 -13.02
N LEU A 773 91.35 -15.75 -14.18
CA LEU A 773 90.86 -16.62 -15.25
C LEU A 773 91.95 -17.55 -15.80
N ILE A 774 93.17 -17.04 -16.02
CA ILE A 774 94.30 -17.89 -16.44
C ILE A 774 94.62 -18.94 -15.36
N GLY A 775 94.54 -18.56 -14.08
CA GLY A 775 94.72 -19.46 -12.95
C GLY A 775 93.68 -20.59 -12.91
N TYR A 776 92.40 -20.24 -13.07
CA TYR A 776 91.29 -21.18 -13.18
C TYR A 776 91.48 -22.15 -14.36
N LEU A 777 91.66 -21.61 -15.57
CA LEU A 777 91.70 -22.40 -16.81
C LEU A 777 92.91 -23.36 -16.90
N TYR A 778 94.07 -22.95 -16.39
CA TYR A 778 95.33 -23.66 -16.68
C TYR A 778 96.15 -24.08 -15.46
N LYS A 779 95.82 -23.60 -14.26
CA LYS A 779 96.62 -23.88 -13.05
C LYS A 779 95.82 -24.54 -11.93
N GLY A 780 94.57 -24.94 -12.20
CA GLY A 780 93.68 -25.58 -11.21
C GLY A 780 93.24 -24.61 -10.11
N GLY A 781 93.14 -23.32 -10.43
CA GLY A 781 92.60 -22.30 -9.52
C GLY A 781 91.08 -22.48 -9.29
N PRO A 782 90.52 -21.78 -8.29
CA PRO A 782 89.07 -21.76 -8.03
C PRO A 782 88.27 -21.18 -9.22
N ALA A 783 86.99 -21.54 -9.32
CA ALA A 783 86.08 -20.98 -10.32
C ALA A 783 85.89 -19.46 -10.13
N PRO A 784 85.55 -18.71 -11.19
CA PRO A 784 85.16 -17.31 -11.06
C PRO A 784 84.00 -17.12 -10.11
N MET A 785 84.00 -15.99 -9.40
CA MET A 785 82.95 -15.63 -8.45
C MET A 785 82.37 -14.27 -8.85
N CYS A 786 81.06 -14.12 -8.72
CA CYS A 786 80.38 -12.84 -8.89
C CYS A 786 80.50 -12.00 -7.60
N PRO A 787 80.60 -10.67 -7.70
CA PRO A 787 80.50 -9.78 -6.54
C PRO A 787 79.15 -9.83 -5.83
#